data_AF-A0AAW8W3H9-F1
#
_entry.id   AF-A0AAW8W3H9-F1
#
_cell.length_a   1.000
_cell.length_b   1.000
_cell.length_c   1.000
_cell.angle_alpha   90.00
_cell.angle_beta   90.00
_cell.angle_gamma   90.00
#
_symmetry.space_group_name_H-M   'P 1'
#
loop_
_entity.id
_entity.type
_entity.pdbx_description
1 polymer ?
#
loop_
_entity_poly.entity_id
_entity_poly.type
_entity_poly.pdbx_seq_one_letter_code
_entity_poly.pdbx_strand_id
1 'polypeptide(L)'
;MHGKIVGKSPRWLVLLSIGGLLVGGGLVTTHASADARAADTTTATSQEVLHAGEFGTSHWSITADHTLHIGAGTLGAPAKTPDGPPWKPYGAEIENIVIEGPVVLNANSRMLFGYLGVGSTGGTIKGLNQVDASHVTNFEFAFYGIQVAKLDLSSWDVHNVTNTSFMFGQATSQVIDLTGWQLPKLTNTYWMFMLAARVHELDLSGFNLRHASTTQMLMNTNLTVLHLGPDSLLSGTNLRTFSNAAYQDHWQNVGTGTLEAPQGSHVYTAAQLMANFKGAAPYTYVRARNTGAPVTVHYVDMADHPVAPDEVYTGFYGAPFTITPKTIAGYTLDHTNGAVTGTFGADPGTVTCYYVPAKNQQSLTGRDATVTVGDARPDSATFHARATDKAGQPIPVTVDLDRADLTRPGTYPVILKTTDGQAKTVQLTVKAAEGGSSSVSSSSNSSSASSSTDSTSSSISSSTTSSEDIHYGGDQDLGVFKGEAIYATKALRLYRHPTFKANQVKARYAQQSRIKRPMFVVTGAAKSRSGALRFKVRDVNHTAKTDGRVGYLTAKRTYVTGAYYQQRHPRITVINPQGVNAYRRHNLTGKVHHYRRGQTVRVRRIVHYHLTTRYVLPNGRYITANKKLVRADLATSHQSTQHSVALRTRMVR
;
A
#
# COMPACT_ATOMS: atom_id res chain seq x y z
N MET A 1 -48.61 -49.29 40.73
CA MET A 1 -47.85 -50.49 40.29
C MET A 1 -46.53 -49.95 39.75
N HIS A 2 -45.37 -50.19 40.39
CA HIS A 2 -44.60 -51.44 40.43
C HIS A 2 -44.09 -51.86 39.03
N GLY A 3 -42.78 -51.98 38.76
CA GLY A 3 -41.63 -51.88 39.69
C GLY A 3 -40.25 -51.65 39.02
N LYS A 4 -39.17 -51.86 39.79
CA LYS A 4 -37.75 -51.64 39.41
C LYS A 4 -37.03 -52.95 39.05
N ILE A 5 -35.93 -52.88 38.28
CA ILE A 5 -34.73 -53.75 38.34
C ILE A 5 -33.55 -53.09 37.60
N VAL A 6 -32.32 -53.63 37.69
CA VAL A 6 -31.25 -53.13 38.57
C VAL A 6 -29.89 -53.81 38.22
N GLY A 7 -28.82 -53.03 38.04
CA GLY A 7 -27.44 -53.51 37.87
C GLY A 7 -26.93 -53.58 36.41
N LYS A 8 -25.61 -53.67 36.16
CA LYS A 8 -24.44 -53.59 37.06
C LYS A 8 -23.18 -53.26 36.25
N SER A 9 -22.19 -52.59 36.86
CA SER A 9 -20.84 -52.37 36.26
C SER A 9 -19.86 -53.48 36.65
N PRO A 10 -18.77 -53.65 35.88
CA PRO A 10 -17.48 -54.07 36.42
C PRO A 10 -16.37 -53.03 36.20
N ARG A 11 -15.26 -53.20 36.94
CA ARG A 11 -13.95 -52.52 36.77
C ARG A 11 -12.87 -53.60 36.62
N TRP A 12 -11.59 -53.20 36.60
CA TRP A 12 -10.39 -54.05 36.52
C TRP A 12 -10.13 -54.64 35.12
N LEU A 13 -8.91 -55.04 34.74
CA LEU A 13 -7.68 -55.25 35.54
C LEU A 13 -6.43 -54.76 34.77
N VAL A 14 -5.38 -54.35 35.49
CA VAL A 14 -4.03 -54.12 34.92
C VAL A 14 -3.27 -55.45 34.91
N LEU A 15 -2.52 -55.73 33.84
CA LEU A 15 -1.51 -56.79 33.80
C LEU A 15 -0.20 -56.27 33.19
N LEU A 16 0.88 -56.34 33.97
CA LEU A 16 2.24 -56.29 33.44
C LEU A 16 2.63 -57.66 32.89
N SER A 17 3.48 -57.67 31.86
CA SER A 17 4.34 -58.80 31.52
C SER A 17 5.80 -58.36 31.56
N ILE A 18 6.66 -59.16 32.20
CA ILE A 18 8.11 -58.92 32.34
C ILE A 18 8.83 -60.21 31.92
N GLY A 19 9.91 -60.06 31.16
CA GLY A 19 10.78 -61.16 30.72
C GLY A 19 11.10 -61.09 29.22
N GLY A 20 12.34 -60.89 28.76
CA GLY A 20 13.56 -60.46 29.46
C GLY A 20 14.78 -61.33 29.14
N LEU A 21 15.91 -60.70 28.83
CA LEU A 21 17.25 -61.29 28.89
C LEU A 21 18.33 -60.21 28.95
N LEU A 22 19.42 -60.46 29.68
CA LEU A 22 20.68 -59.71 29.58
C LEU A 22 21.66 -60.47 28.67
N VAL A 23 22.68 -59.79 28.14
CA VAL A 23 24.12 -60.09 28.39
C VAL A 23 25.01 -59.09 27.64
N GLY A 24 26.03 -58.56 28.32
CA GLY A 24 27.15 -57.81 27.73
C GLY A 24 26.86 -56.35 27.34
N GLY A 25 27.77 -55.39 27.55
CA GLY A 25 29.09 -55.47 28.18
C GLY A 25 30.09 -54.55 27.48
N GLY A 26 30.28 -53.33 27.99
CA GLY A 26 31.15 -52.34 27.32
C GLY A 26 31.18 -50.98 28.02
N LEU A 27 31.81 -50.90 29.18
CA LEU A 27 32.04 -49.63 29.88
C LEU A 27 33.29 -48.95 29.28
N VAL A 28 33.13 -47.78 28.66
CA VAL A 28 34.26 -46.91 28.28
C VAL A 28 33.95 -45.48 28.75
N THR A 29 34.65 -45.05 29.78
CA THR A 29 34.59 -43.68 30.31
C THR A 29 35.74 -42.84 29.75
N THR A 30 35.43 -41.77 29.01
CA THR A 30 36.39 -40.72 28.66
C THR A 30 35.78 -39.34 28.94
N HIS A 31 36.58 -38.44 29.51
CA HIS A 31 36.15 -37.12 30.00
C HIS A 31 36.06 -36.05 28.89
N ALA A 32 35.24 -35.03 29.18
CA ALA A 32 35.16 -33.71 28.51
C ALA A 32 34.66 -33.71 27.05
N SER A 33 33.92 -32.70 26.58
CA SER A 33 33.74 -31.34 27.12
C SER A 33 32.26 -30.96 27.23
N ALA A 34 31.94 -30.02 28.12
CA ALA A 34 30.66 -29.33 28.11
C ALA A 34 30.65 -28.29 26.98
N ASP A 35 29.60 -28.27 26.16
CA ASP A 35 29.29 -27.15 25.28
C ASP A 35 27.77 -27.04 25.10
N ALA A 36 27.18 -25.93 25.58
CA ALA A 36 25.75 -25.85 25.85
C ALA A 36 24.93 -25.51 24.60
N ARG A 37 24.65 -26.50 23.75
CA ARG A 37 23.55 -26.39 22.77
C ARG A 37 22.21 -26.56 23.46
N ALA A 38 21.55 -25.43 23.76
CA ALA A 38 20.13 -25.42 24.07
C ALA A 38 19.34 -25.96 22.85
N ALA A 39 18.86 -27.19 22.96
CA ALA A 39 17.91 -27.74 22.00
C ALA A 39 16.55 -27.09 22.25
N ASP A 40 16.16 -26.15 21.39
CA ASP A 40 14.80 -25.59 21.34
C ASP A 40 13.83 -26.73 21.05
N THR A 41 13.33 -27.33 22.13
CA THR A 41 12.41 -28.46 22.08
C THR A 41 11.00 -27.89 21.93
N THR A 42 10.76 -27.28 20.77
CA THR A 42 9.45 -26.76 20.39
C THR A 42 8.49 -27.95 20.30
N THR A 43 7.86 -28.28 21.42
CA THR A 43 6.95 -29.40 21.55
C THR A 43 5.69 -29.06 20.77
N ALA A 44 5.62 -29.49 19.52
CA ALA A 44 4.46 -29.31 18.67
C ALA A 44 3.33 -30.17 19.25
N THR A 45 2.41 -29.53 19.98
CA THR A 45 1.18 -30.16 20.46
C THR A 45 0.39 -30.63 19.24
N SER A 46 0.37 -31.95 19.01
CA SER A 46 -0.43 -32.54 17.93
C SER A 46 -1.91 -32.25 18.20
N GLN A 47 -2.50 -31.36 17.40
CA GLN A 47 -3.92 -31.01 17.52
C GLN A 47 -4.79 -32.24 17.26
N GLU A 48 -5.89 -32.36 18.01
CA GLU A 48 -6.82 -33.47 17.85
C GLU A 48 -7.49 -33.42 16.47
N VAL A 49 -7.46 -34.55 15.77
CA VAL A 49 -8.05 -34.72 14.43
C VAL A 49 -9.41 -35.40 14.59
N LEU A 50 -10.47 -34.68 14.23
CA LEU A 50 -11.85 -35.16 14.30
C LEU A 50 -12.18 -36.08 13.11
N HIS A 51 -11.77 -35.66 11.91
CA HIS A 51 -12.03 -36.35 10.65
C HIS A 51 -10.79 -36.32 9.75
N ALA A 52 -10.55 -37.37 8.98
CA ALA A 52 -9.46 -37.41 8.00
C ALA A 52 -9.73 -38.41 6.89
N GLY A 53 -8.95 -38.32 5.82
CA GLY A 53 -8.94 -39.31 4.74
C GLY A 53 -8.06 -38.89 3.56
N GLU A 54 -8.22 -39.60 2.45
CA GLU A 54 -7.58 -39.25 1.18
C GLU A 54 -8.60 -38.61 0.22
N PHE A 55 -8.11 -37.73 -0.65
CA PHE A 55 -8.85 -37.29 -1.83
C PHE A 55 -7.93 -37.29 -3.05
N GLY A 56 -7.94 -38.40 -3.80
CA GLY A 56 -6.95 -38.66 -4.84
C GLY A 56 -5.65 -39.17 -4.24
N THR A 57 -4.59 -38.37 -4.28
CA THR A 57 -3.31 -38.63 -3.60
C THR A 57 -2.95 -37.56 -2.56
N SER A 58 -3.93 -36.73 -2.18
CA SER A 58 -3.80 -35.71 -1.15
C SER A 58 -4.49 -36.17 0.13
N HIS A 59 -3.73 -36.24 1.22
CA HIS A 59 -4.29 -36.39 2.55
C HIS A 59 -5.07 -35.12 2.94
N TRP A 60 -6.16 -35.27 3.69
CA TRP A 60 -6.89 -34.16 4.30
C TRP A 60 -7.32 -34.54 5.72
N SER A 61 -7.42 -33.53 6.59
CA SER A 61 -7.93 -33.69 7.94
C SER A 61 -8.68 -32.45 8.43
N ILE A 62 -9.57 -32.64 9.41
CA ILE A 62 -10.28 -31.57 10.12
C ILE A 62 -9.90 -31.68 11.58
N THR A 63 -9.33 -30.62 12.14
CA THR A 63 -8.87 -30.53 13.53
C THR A 63 -9.92 -29.90 14.45
N ALA A 64 -9.77 -30.12 15.76
CA ALA A 64 -10.65 -29.58 16.81
C ALA A 64 -10.63 -28.04 16.95
N ASP A 65 -9.83 -27.32 16.14
CA ASP A 65 -9.86 -25.86 16.00
C ASP A 65 -10.59 -25.40 14.72
N HIS A 66 -11.44 -26.26 14.16
CA HIS A 66 -12.26 -26.00 12.97
C HIS A 66 -11.44 -25.70 11.70
N THR A 67 -10.21 -26.23 11.61
CA THR A 67 -9.34 -26.10 10.43
C THR A 67 -9.41 -27.33 9.54
N LEU A 68 -9.71 -27.13 8.25
CA LEU A 68 -9.49 -28.10 7.18
C LEU A 68 -8.03 -28.01 6.69
N HIS A 69 -7.24 -29.03 6.99
CA HIS A 69 -5.88 -29.22 6.46
C HIS A 69 -5.94 -30.02 5.16
N ILE A 70 -5.17 -29.60 4.16
CA ILE A 70 -4.99 -30.31 2.89
C ILE A 70 -3.50 -30.43 2.61
N GLY A 71 -3.00 -31.67 2.66
CA GLY A 71 -1.61 -32.03 2.40
C GLY A 71 -1.23 -31.93 0.92
N ALA A 72 0.05 -32.12 0.60
CA ALA A 72 0.50 -32.14 -0.79
C ALA A 72 -0.05 -33.36 -1.56
N GLY A 73 -0.37 -33.19 -2.84
CA GLY A 73 -0.88 -34.27 -3.68
C GLY A 73 -1.72 -33.80 -4.87
N THR A 74 -2.42 -34.72 -5.52
CA THR A 74 -3.39 -34.42 -6.59
C THR A 74 -4.80 -34.75 -6.10
N LEU A 75 -5.72 -33.80 -6.20
CA LEU A 75 -7.09 -34.01 -5.74
C LEU A 75 -7.88 -34.99 -6.63
N GLY A 76 -8.72 -35.79 -5.98
CA GLY A 76 -9.69 -36.67 -6.65
C GLY A 76 -10.78 -35.89 -7.39
N ALA A 77 -11.57 -36.60 -8.18
CA ALA A 77 -12.84 -36.08 -8.69
C ALA A 77 -13.95 -36.34 -7.67
N PRO A 78 -14.92 -35.42 -7.46
CA PRO A 78 -16.10 -35.67 -6.63
C PRO A 78 -16.89 -36.90 -7.15
N ALA A 79 -17.17 -37.86 -6.27
CA ALA A 79 -17.53 -39.23 -6.65
C ALA A 79 -18.86 -39.39 -7.43
N LYS A 80 -19.82 -38.48 -7.22
CA LYS A 80 -21.11 -38.41 -7.94
C LYS A 80 -21.56 -36.96 -8.04
N THR A 81 -22.52 -36.67 -8.91
CA THR A 81 -23.32 -35.42 -8.83
C THR A 81 -24.59 -35.69 -8.01
N PRO A 82 -24.94 -34.87 -6.98
CA PRO A 82 -24.35 -33.57 -6.59
C PRO A 82 -23.25 -33.63 -5.51
N ASP A 83 -22.78 -34.82 -5.11
CA ASP A 83 -21.76 -35.02 -4.06
C ASP A 83 -20.51 -34.15 -4.29
N GLY A 84 -19.90 -33.64 -3.21
CA GLY A 84 -18.78 -32.69 -3.27
C GLY A 84 -17.40 -33.32 -3.01
N PRO A 85 -16.38 -32.51 -2.66
CA PRO A 85 -15.18 -33.03 -1.99
C PRO A 85 -15.55 -33.66 -0.62
N PRO A 86 -14.73 -34.56 -0.08
CA PRO A 86 -15.09 -35.39 1.08
C PRO A 86 -15.28 -34.59 2.38
N TRP A 87 -14.76 -33.37 2.48
CA TRP A 87 -14.97 -32.47 3.62
C TRP A 87 -16.31 -31.70 3.58
N LYS A 88 -17.04 -31.72 2.46
CA LYS A 88 -18.34 -31.01 2.31
C LYS A 88 -19.39 -31.34 3.39
N PRO A 89 -19.56 -32.59 3.88
CA PRO A 89 -20.54 -32.91 4.92
C PRO A 89 -20.31 -32.14 6.23
N TYR A 90 -19.04 -31.85 6.56
CA TYR A 90 -18.62 -31.12 7.75
C TYR A 90 -18.56 -29.60 7.51
N GLY A 91 -19.18 -29.09 6.44
CA GLY A 91 -19.01 -27.69 6.02
C GLY A 91 -19.39 -26.66 7.08
N ALA A 92 -20.39 -26.95 7.91
CA ALA A 92 -20.79 -26.09 9.03
C ALA A 92 -19.76 -26.02 10.17
N GLU A 93 -18.83 -26.97 10.24
CA GLU A 93 -17.80 -27.13 11.27
C GLU A 93 -16.40 -26.67 10.81
N ILE A 94 -16.27 -26.18 9.57
CA ILE A 94 -15.01 -25.73 8.98
C ILE A 94 -15.00 -24.21 8.91
N GLU A 95 -14.20 -23.58 9.77
CA GLU A 95 -13.98 -22.13 9.84
C GLU A 95 -12.69 -21.70 9.14
N ASN A 96 -11.68 -22.57 9.09
CA ASN A 96 -10.36 -22.30 8.53
C ASN A 96 -9.96 -23.33 7.47
N ILE A 97 -9.11 -22.93 6.52
CA ILE A 97 -8.50 -23.83 5.53
C ILE A 97 -6.98 -23.58 5.48
N VAL A 98 -6.20 -24.64 5.49
CA VAL A 98 -4.74 -24.61 5.31
C VAL A 98 -4.32 -25.58 4.21
N ILE A 99 -3.78 -25.04 3.12
CA ILE A 99 -3.07 -25.83 2.11
C ILE A 99 -1.60 -25.94 2.56
N GLU A 100 -1.20 -27.13 2.98
CA GLU A 100 0.08 -27.37 3.68
C GLU A 100 1.26 -27.54 2.72
N GLY A 101 1.01 -28.07 1.51
CA GLY A 101 2.01 -28.24 0.47
C GLY A 101 1.45 -28.08 -0.94
N PRO A 102 2.21 -28.41 -1.99
CA PRO A 102 1.74 -28.29 -3.38
C PRO A 102 0.55 -29.20 -3.68
N VAL A 103 -0.57 -28.62 -4.10
CA VAL A 103 -1.82 -29.34 -4.43
C VAL A 103 -2.18 -29.13 -5.89
N VAL A 104 -2.31 -30.21 -6.65
CA VAL A 104 -2.81 -30.18 -8.03
C VAL A 104 -4.32 -30.43 -8.02
N LEU A 105 -5.10 -29.52 -8.61
CA LEU A 105 -6.55 -29.65 -8.67
C LEU A 105 -7.01 -30.64 -9.76
N ASN A 106 -8.14 -31.28 -9.52
CA ASN A 106 -8.79 -32.13 -10.51
C ASN A 106 -9.42 -31.29 -11.63
N ALA A 107 -9.49 -31.82 -12.86
CA ALA A 107 -10.22 -31.19 -13.96
C ALA A 107 -11.64 -30.76 -13.57
N ASN A 108 -12.32 -31.55 -12.73
CA ASN A 108 -13.62 -31.23 -12.13
C ASN A 108 -13.47 -30.88 -10.64
N SER A 109 -13.14 -29.62 -10.33
CA SER A 109 -12.95 -29.11 -8.96
C SER A 109 -14.14 -28.27 -8.47
N ARG A 110 -15.37 -28.73 -8.76
CA ARG A 110 -16.59 -28.11 -8.25
C ARG A 110 -16.75 -28.28 -6.75
N MET A 111 -17.39 -27.31 -6.10
CA MET A 111 -17.66 -27.26 -4.65
C MET A 111 -16.41 -27.32 -3.74
N LEU A 112 -15.21 -27.09 -4.28
CA LEU A 112 -13.91 -27.25 -3.59
C LEU A 112 -13.89 -26.67 -2.16
N PHE A 113 -14.31 -25.40 -2.01
CA PHE A 113 -14.47 -24.71 -0.73
C PHE A 113 -15.85 -24.04 -0.62
N GLY A 114 -16.85 -24.59 -1.32
CA GLY A 114 -18.23 -24.12 -1.27
C GLY A 114 -19.03 -24.74 -0.12
N TYR A 115 -19.99 -24.01 0.43
CA TYR A 115 -20.84 -24.42 1.56
C TYR A 115 -20.08 -24.66 2.89
N LEU A 116 -18.88 -24.10 3.04
CA LEU A 116 -18.11 -24.15 4.28
C LEU A 116 -18.36 -22.88 5.11
N GLY A 117 -18.31 -22.98 6.44
CA GLY A 117 -18.48 -21.86 7.39
C GLY A 117 -17.34 -20.83 7.39
N VAL A 118 -16.39 -20.97 6.46
CA VAL A 118 -15.09 -20.28 6.44
C VAL A 118 -15.25 -18.76 6.35
N GLY A 119 -14.84 -18.10 7.44
CA GLY A 119 -14.91 -16.65 7.63
C GLY A 119 -16.15 -16.14 8.38
N SER A 120 -17.17 -16.96 8.62
CA SER A 120 -18.41 -16.53 9.31
C SER A 120 -18.17 -16.01 10.74
N THR A 121 -17.16 -16.57 11.42
CA THR A 121 -16.64 -16.18 12.75
C THR A 121 -15.29 -15.44 12.69
N GLY A 122 -14.83 -15.07 11.48
CA GLY A 122 -13.52 -14.44 11.25
C GLY A 122 -12.40 -15.40 10.80
N GLY A 123 -12.72 -16.67 10.54
CA GLY A 123 -11.80 -17.69 10.04
C GLY A 123 -11.13 -17.37 8.68
N THR A 124 -10.10 -18.15 8.32
CA THR A 124 -9.10 -17.79 7.32
C THR A 124 -8.75 -18.91 6.33
N ILE A 125 -8.34 -18.55 5.10
CA ILE A 125 -7.72 -19.48 4.14
C ILE A 125 -6.24 -19.15 4.01
N LYS A 126 -5.38 -20.18 4.07
CA LYS A 126 -3.92 -20.07 3.94
C LYS A 126 -3.42 -21.05 2.87
N GLY A 127 -2.40 -20.64 2.11
CA GLY A 127 -1.71 -21.52 1.15
C GLY A 127 -2.34 -21.65 -0.25
N LEU A 128 -3.35 -20.85 -0.62
CA LEU A 128 -3.93 -20.85 -2.00
C LEU A 128 -2.89 -20.68 -3.12
N ASN A 129 -1.73 -20.07 -2.81
CA ASN A 129 -0.58 -19.94 -3.71
C ASN A 129 0.25 -21.23 -3.90
N GLN A 130 -0.14 -22.35 -3.27
CA GLN A 130 0.43 -23.68 -3.46
C GLN A 130 -0.44 -24.55 -4.39
N VAL A 131 -1.58 -24.02 -4.85
CA VAL A 131 -2.58 -24.74 -5.63
C VAL A 131 -2.33 -24.55 -7.13
N ASP A 132 -2.16 -25.66 -7.87
CA ASP A 132 -2.13 -25.67 -9.33
C ASP A 132 -3.54 -25.92 -9.89
N ALA A 133 -4.10 -24.87 -10.50
CA ALA A 133 -5.41 -24.86 -11.15
C ALA A 133 -5.33 -25.01 -12.69
N SER A 134 -4.13 -25.10 -13.28
CA SER A 134 -3.91 -24.95 -14.73
C SER A 134 -4.65 -25.97 -15.60
N HIS A 135 -5.02 -27.13 -15.05
CA HIS A 135 -5.73 -28.21 -15.73
C HIS A 135 -7.25 -28.23 -15.45
N VAL A 136 -7.77 -27.32 -14.62
CA VAL A 136 -9.19 -27.29 -14.24
C VAL A 136 -10.07 -26.80 -15.39
N THR A 137 -11.19 -27.51 -15.61
CA THR A 137 -12.25 -27.10 -16.55
C THR A 137 -13.52 -26.65 -15.83
N ASN A 138 -13.81 -27.19 -14.64
CA ASN A 138 -15.01 -26.86 -13.86
C ASN A 138 -14.69 -26.37 -12.43
N PHE A 139 -15.18 -25.16 -12.11
CA PHE A 139 -15.14 -24.52 -10.78
C PHE A 139 -16.54 -24.17 -10.24
N GLU A 140 -17.58 -24.84 -10.73
CA GLU A 140 -18.95 -24.69 -10.25
C GLU A 140 -19.04 -24.74 -8.70
N PHE A 141 -19.73 -23.78 -8.07
CA PHE A 141 -19.82 -23.61 -6.61
C PHE A 141 -18.49 -23.56 -5.82
N ALA A 142 -17.31 -23.43 -6.44
CA ALA A 142 -16.03 -23.73 -5.78
C ALA A 142 -15.66 -22.83 -4.57
N PHE A 143 -16.25 -21.64 -4.43
CA PHE A 143 -16.15 -20.76 -3.26
C PHE A 143 -17.53 -20.20 -2.86
N TYR A 144 -18.60 -20.98 -3.07
CA TYR A 144 -19.97 -20.56 -2.75
C TYR A 144 -20.16 -20.31 -1.25
N GLY A 145 -20.66 -19.14 -0.90
CA GLY A 145 -20.92 -18.70 0.48
C GLY A 145 -19.69 -18.23 1.26
N ILE A 146 -18.51 -18.10 0.63
CA ILE A 146 -17.24 -17.81 1.32
C ILE A 146 -17.20 -16.40 1.95
N GLN A 147 -16.64 -16.28 3.16
CA GLN A 147 -16.80 -15.06 3.99
C GLN A 147 -15.49 -14.37 4.40
N VAL A 148 -14.35 -14.83 3.90
CA VAL A 148 -13.02 -14.26 4.22
C VAL A 148 -12.88 -12.81 3.75
N ALA A 149 -12.23 -11.94 4.53
CA ALA A 149 -12.11 -10.51 4.23
C ALA A 149 -11.47 -10.21 2.86
N LYS A 150 -10.34 -10.90 2.54
CA LYS A 150 -9.78 -11.00 1.18
C LYS A 150 -9.68 -12.48 0.80
N LEU A 151 -10.21 -12.82 -0.37
CA LEU A 151 -9.89 -14.04 -1.10
C LEU A 151 -8.84 -13.70 -2.17
N ASP A 152 -7.71 -14.43 -2.20
CA ASP A 152 -6.58 -14.16 -3.09
C ASP A 152 -6.32 -15.34 -4.03
N LEU A 153 -6.69 -15.17 -5.31
CA LEU A 153 -6.60 -16.19 -6.35
C LEU A 153 -5.70 -15.72 -7.51
N SER A 154 -4.92 -14.65 -7.33
CA SER A 154 -4.08 -14.04 -8.37
C SER A 154 -2.89 -14.90 -8.80
N SER A 155 -2.76 -16.11 -8.23
CA SER A 155 -1.73 -17.10 -8.55
C SER A 155 -2.26 -18.28 -9.38
N TRP A 156 -3.58 -18.38 -9.56
CA TRP A 156 -4.22 -19.50 -10.27
C TRP A 156 -4.19 -19.26 -11.78
N ASP A 157 -3.62 -20.22 -12.52
CA ASP A 157 -3.89 -20.33 -13.95
C ASP A 157 -5.26 -20.96 -14.17
N VAL A 158 -6.14 -20.24 -14.86
CA VAL A 158 -7.52 -20.65 -15.14
C VAL A 158 -7.80 -20.77 -16.64
N HIS A 159 -6.76 -20.79 -17.49
CA HIS A 159 -6.88 -20.73 -18.95
C HIS A 159 -7.72 -21.87 -19.58
N ASN A 160 -7.87 -23.00 -18.88
CA ASN A 160 -8.66 -24.15 -19.31
C ASN A 160 -10.11 -24.17 -18.80
N VAL A 161 -10.49 -23.26 -17.90
CA VAL A 161 -11.81 -23.23 -17.26
C VAL A 161 -12.91 -22.87 -18.26
N THR A 162 -13.96 -23.68 -18.29
CA THR A 162 -15.16 -23.50 -19.12
C THR A 162 -16.40 -23.17 -18.28
N ASN A 163 -16.47 -23.66 -17.03
CA ASN A 163 -17.61 -23.46 -16.14
C ASN A 163 -17.20 -22.84 -14.79
N THR A 164 -17.83 -21.72 -14.44
CA THR A 164 -17.71 -21.02 -13.15
C THR A 164 -19.07 -20.70 -12.51
N SER A 165 -20.15 -21.44 -12.85
CA SER A 165 -21.47 -21.19 -12.25
C SER A 165 -21.41 -21.16 -10.73
N PHE A 166 -22.08 -20.20 -10.10
CA PHE A 166 -22.13 -20.01 -8.64
C PHE A 166 -20.76 -19.91 -7.93
N MET A 167 -19.62 -19.76 -8.65
CA MET A 167 -18.28 -19.91 -8.05
C MET A 167 -18.06 -19.01 -6.83
N PHE A 168 -18.59 -17.79 -6.84
CA PHE A 168 -18.59 -16.82 -5.73
C PHE A 168 -20.02 -16.39 -5.36
N GLY A 169 -21.02 -17.24 -5.62
CA GLY A 169 -22.40 -16.99 -5.23
C GLY A 169 -22.50 -16.89 -3.70
N GLN A 170 -23.24 -15.90 -3.20
CA GLN A 170 -23.36 -15.56 -1.77
C GLN A 170 -22.03 -15.23 -1.06
N ALA A 171 -20.92 -14.98 -1.78
CA ALA A 171 -19.65 -14.63 -1.15
C ALA A 171 -19.73 -13.25 -0.45
N THR A 172 -19.36 -13.19 0.82
CA THR A 172 -19.39 -11.96 1.65
C THR A 172 -18.01 -11.30 1.81
N SER A 173 -17.00 -11.83 1.11
CA SER A 173 -15.68 -11.22 0.92
C SER A 173 -15.76 -9.78 0.40
N GLN A 174 -14.89 -8.91 0.92
CA GLN A 174 -14.78 -7.51 0.45
C GLN A 174 -13.92 -7.40 -0.82
N VAL A 175 -12.93 -8.28 -0.94
CA VAL A 175 -12.01 -8.34 -2.07
C VAL A 175 -11.89 -9.79 -2.55
N ILE A 176 -12.16 -10.02 -3.84
CA ILE A 176 -11.85 -11.28 -4.54
C ILE A 176 -10.81 -10.93 -5.60
N ASP A 177 -9.54 -11.27 -5.34
CA ASP A 177 -8.42 -10.87 -6.19
C ASP A 177 -8.23 -11.88 -7.33
N LEU A 178 -8.79 -11.53 -8.48
CA LEU A 178 -8.72 -12.27 -9.74
C LEU A 178 -7.60 -11.73 -10.66
N THR A 179 -6.64 -10.96 -10.12
CA THR A 179 -5.63 -10.26 -10.93
C THR A 179 -4.88 -11.23 -11.84
N GLY A 180 -4.98 -11.00 -13.16
CA GLY A 180 -4.27 -11.78 -14.17
C GLY A 180 -4.99 -13.03 -14.66
N TRP A 181 -6.17 -13.37 -14.13
CA TRP A 181 -7.02 -14.43 -14.67
C TRP A 181 -7.32 -14.18 -16.16
N GLN A 182 -7.35 -15.26 -16.95
CA GLN A 182 -7.74 -15.25 -18.36
C GLN A 182 -8.64 -16.47 -18.61
N LEU A 183 -9.89 -16.23 -18.98
CA LEU A 183 -10.92 -17.25 -19.17
C LEU A 183 -11.40 -17.24 -20.64
N PRO A 184 -10.56 -17.63 -21.62
CA PRO A 184 -10.90 -17.55 -23.04
C PRO A 184 -11.89 -18.64 -23.50
N LYS A 185 -12.00 -19.75 -22.75
CA LYS A 185 -12.84 -20.93 -23.04
C LYS A 185 -14.17 -20.94 -22.28
N LEU A 186 -14.51 -19.84 -21.61
CA LEU A 186 -15.66 -19.75 -20.72
C LEU A 186 -16.97 -19.95 -21.50
N THR A 187 -17.75 -20.97 -21.13
CA THR A 187 -19.06 -21.26 -21.71
C THR A 187 -20.19 -21.03 -20.73
N ASN A 188 -19.92 -21.02 -19.42
CA ASN A 188 -20.95 -20.91 -18.39
C ASN A 188 -20.48 -20.11 -17.17
N THR A 189 -21.26 -19.08 -16.80
CA THR A 189 -21.07 -18.20 -15.65
C THR A 189 -22.35 -17.97 -14.82
N TYR A 190 -23.36 -18.85 -14.94
CA TYR A 190 -24.65 -18.72 -14.24
C TYR A 190 -24.46 -18.33 -12.76
N TRP A 191 -24.98 -17.17 -12.38
CA TRP A 191 -25.02 -16.70 -10.98
C TRP A 191 -23.65 -16.61 -10.28
N MET A 192 -22.53 -16.50 -11.05
CA MET A 192 -21.15 -16.57 -10.54
C MET A 192 -20.85 -15.64 -9.35
N PHE A 193 -21.40 -14.42 -9.34
CA PHE A 193 -21.29 -13.45 -8.23
C PHE A 193 -22.67 -13.07 -7.66
N MET A 194 -23.69 -13.92 -7.84
CA MET A 194 -25.03 -13.64 -7.33
C MET A 194 -25.00 -13.40 -5.81
N LEU A 195 -25.60 -12.31 -5.35
CA LEU A 195 -25.63 -11.89 -3.93
C LEU A 195 -24.23 -11.64 -3.32
N ALA A 196 -23.18 -11.42 -4.12
CA ALA A 196 -21.84 -11.04 -3.64
C ALA A 196 -21.80 -9.55 -3.19
N ALA A 197 -22.68 -9.19 -2.25
CA ALA A 197 -23.06 -7.82 -1.92
C ALA A 197 -22.00 -6.99 -1.17
N ARG A 198 -20.82 -7.55 -0.91
CA ARG A 198 -19.67 -6.86 -0.28
C ARG A 198 -18.50 -6.65 -1.22
N VAL A 199 -18.56 -7.20 -2.44
CA VAL A 199 -17.61 -6.91 -3.53
C VAL A 199 -18.02 -5.57 -4.16
N HIS A 200 -17.12 -4.60 -4.12
CA HIS A 200 -17.34 -3.25 -4.67
C HIS A 200 -16.54 -2.96 -5.95
N GLU A 201 -15.47 -3.72 -6.20
CA GLU A 201 -14.61 -3.65 -7.38
C GLU A 201 -14.45 -5.06 -7.96
N LEU A 202 -14.59 -5.19 -9.28
CA LEU A 202 -14.45 -6.48 -9.97
C LEU A 202 -13.70 -6.32 -11.29
N ASP A 203 -12.67 -7.14 -11.48
CA ASP A 203 -11.92 -7.22 -12.73
C ASP A 203 -12.43 -8.40 -13.58
N LEU A 204 -13.17 -8.07 -14.65
CA LEU A 204 -13.61 -9.03 -15.67
C LEU A 204 -12.77 -8.93 -16.94
N SER A 205 -11.63 -8.22 -16.95
CA SER A 205 -10.89 -7.89 -18.18
C SER A 205 -10.31 -9.10 -18.92
N GLY A 206 -10.11 -10.22 -18.23
CA GLY A 206 -9.73 -11.51 -18.82
C GLY A 206 -10.88 -12.45 -19.15
N PHE A 207 -12.15 -12.07 -18.93
CA PHE A 207 -13.31 -12.95 -19.12
C PHE A 207 -13.83 -12.85 -20.56
N ASN A 208 -13.79 -13.96 -21.31
CA ASN A 208 -14.48 -14.04 -22.60
C ASN A 208 -15.96 -14.36 -22.38
N LEU A 209 -16.82 -13.35 -22.45
CA LEU A 209 -18.27 -13.47 -22.29
C LEU A 209 -19.03 -13.41 -23.62
N ARG A 210 -18.33 -13.44 -24.77
CA ARG A 210 -18.97 -13.34 -26.11
C ARG A 210 -19.90 -14.52 -26.43
N HIS A 211 -19.58 -15.69 -25.91
CA HIS A 211 -20.27 -16.96 -26.18
C HIS A 211 -20.58 -17.74 -24.88
N ALA A 212 -20.36 -17.12 -23.72
CA ALA A 212 -20.69 -17.71 -22.43
C ALA A 212 -22.16 -17.47 -22.08
N SER A 213 -22.80 -18.41 -21.37
CA SER A 213 -24.04 -18.13 -20.67
C SER A 213 -23.76 -17.23 -19.46
N THR A 214 -24.28 -16.01 -19.51
CA THR A 214 -24.05 -14.91 -18.55
C THR A 214 -25.21 -14.65 -17.60
N THR A 215 -26.32 -15.39 -17.72
CA THR A 215 -27.58 -15.12 -17.03
C THR A 215 -27.39 -14.87 -15.54
N GLN A 216 -27.73 -13.67 -15.09
CA GLN A 216 -27.70 -13.23 -13.69
C GLN A 216 -26.32 -13.36 -13.00
N MET A 217 -25.22 -13.41 -13.76
CA MET A 217 -23.84 -13.48 -13.26
C MET A 217 -23.51 -12.43 -12.17
N LEU A 218 -24.10 -11.24 -12.25
CA LEU A 218 -23.88 -10.09 -11.36
C LEU A 218 -25.14 -9.69 -10.56
N MET A 219 -26.15 -10.56 -10.48
CA MET A 219 -27.41 -10.25 -9.81
C MET A 219 -27.23 -9.92 -8.33
N ASN A 220 -27.79 -8.79 -7.89
CA ASN A 220 -27.74 -8.31 -6.51
C ASN A 220 -26.30 -8.11 -5.98
N THR A 221 -25.40 -7.61 -6.84
CA THR A 221 -24.06 -7.15 -6.46
C THR A 221 -24.03 -5.64 -6.19
N ASN A 222 -23.13 -5.20 -5.31
CA ASN A 222 -22.96 -3.79 -4.93
C ASN A 222 -21.73 -3.15 -5.58
N LEU A 223 -21.54 -3.43 -6.88
CA LEU A 223 -20.38 -2.98 -7.65
C LEU A 223 -20.41 -1.46 -7.86
N THR A 224 -19.29 -0.83 -7.54
CA THR A 224 -19.00 0.59 -7.77
C THR A 224 -17.85 0.81 -8.75
N VAL A 225 -17.01 -0.21 -9.00
CA VAL A 225 -15.93 -0.22 -9.99
C VAL A 225 -16.01 -1.51 -10.80
N LEU A 226 -15.88 -1.40 -12.12
CA LEU A 226 -15.93 -2.54 -13.03
C LEU A 226 -14.87 -2.39 -14.13
N HIS A 227 -13.91 -3.32 -14.17
CA HIS A 227 -12.92 -3.41 -15.25
C HIS A 227 -13.37 -4.46 -16.27
N LEU A 228 -13.23 -4.12 -17.55
CA LEU A 228 -13.72 -4.90 -18.69
C LEU A 228 -12.60 -5.06 -19.72
N GLY A 229 -12.71 -6.08 -20.56
CA GLY A 229 -11.81 -6.37 -21.66
C GLY A 229 -12.55 -6.38 -23.00
N PRO A 230 -11.86 -6.65 -24.12
CA PRO A 230 -12.48 -6.69 -25.44
C PRO A 230 -13.61 -7.71 -25.59
N ASP A 231 -13.69 -8.70 -24.70
CA ASP A 231 -14.60 -9.84 -24.81
C ASP A 231 -15.58 -9.95 -23.62
N SER A 232 -15.46 -9.06 -22.63
CA SER A 232 -16.26 -9.02 -21.39
C SER A 232 -17.66 -8.41 -21.61
N LEU A 233 -18.41 -8.94 -22.57
CA LEU A 233 -19.74 -8.44 -22.91
C LEU A 233 -20.73 -8.69 -21.75
N LEU A 234 -21.40 -7.62 -21.30
CA LEU A 234 -22.24 -7.65 -20.09
C LEU A 234 -23.72 -8.00 -20.36
N SER A 235 -24.10 -8.36 -21.58
CA SER A 235 -25.44 -8.86 -21.89
C SER A 235 -25.80 -10.04 -20.98
N GLY A 236 -27.05 -10.15 -20.53
CA GLY A 236 -27.53 -11.24 -19.65
C GLY A 236 -27.05 -11.19 -18.18
N THR A 237 -25.97 -10.46 -17.86
CA THR A 237 -25.34 -10.46 -16.52
C THR A 237 -26.24 -9.98 -15.37
N ASN A 238 -27.33 -9.27 -15.69
CA ASN A 238 -28.29 -8.72 -14.73
C ASN A 238 -27.65 -7.70 -13.76
N LEU A 239 -26.69 -6.90 -14.25
CA LEU A 239 -26.21 -5.71 -13.56
C LEU A 239 -27.39 -4.74 -13.35
N ARG A 240 -27.77 -4.48 -12.09
CA ARG A 240 -28.96 -3.70 -11.74
C ARG A 240 -28.65 -2.23 -11.41
N THR A 241 -29.72 -1.46 -11.25
CA THR A 241 -29.76 -0.20 -10.49
C THR A 241 -29.20 -0.40 -9.07
N PHE A 242 -28.71 0.69 -8.48
CA PHE A 242 -27.96 0.71 -7.23
C PHE A 242 -28.38 1.89 -6.37
N SER A 243 -29.10 1.63 -5.29
CA SER A 243 -29.47 2.65 -4.30
C SER A 243 -28.40 2.71 -3.22
N ASN A 244 -27.70 3.84 -3.13
CA ASN A 244 -26.66 4.06 -2.12
C ASN A 244 -26.45 5.57 -1.89
N ALA A 245 -26.38 6.02 -0.63
CA ALA A 245 -26.16 7.42 -0.32
C ALA A 245 -24.78 7.95 -0.74
N ALA A 246 -23.77 7.07 -0.89
CA ALA A 246 -22.39 7.47 -1.16
C ALA A 246 -22.00 7.52 -2.65
N TYR A 247 -22.85 7.04 -3.55
CA TYR A 247 -22.53 6.87 -4.98
C TYR A 247 -23.74 7.14 -5.89
N GLN A 248 -23.48 7.44 -7.16
CA GLN A 248 -24.48 7.77 -8.17
C GLN A 248 -25.00 6.51 -8.89
N ASP A 249 -26.30 6.42 -9.22
CA ASP A 249 -26.84 5.26 -9.97
C ASP A 249 -26.59 5.31 -11.49
N HIS A 250 -25.35 5.63 -11.87
CA HIS A 250 -24.87 5.50 -13.24
C HIS A 250 -23.41 5.06 -13.26
N TRP A 251 -23.01 4.51 -14.40
CA TRP A 251 -21.66 4.07 -14.72
C TRP A 251 -21.00 5.07 -15.65
N GLN A 252 -20.04 5.83 -15.14
CA GLN A 252 -19.20 6.73 -15.92
C GLN A 252 -17.86 6.08 -16.25
N ASN A 253 -17.37 6.22 -17.48
CA ASN A 253 -16.03 5.74 -17.83
C ASN A 253 -14.94 6.64 -17.22
N VAL A 254 -13.81 6.08 -16.77
CA VAL A 254 -12.76 6.86 -16.06
C VAL A 254 -12.13 7.96 -16.93
N GLY A 255 -11.87 7.67 -18.21
CA GLY A 255 -11.39 8.65 -19.18
C GLY A 255 -9.93 9.07 -18.94
N THR A 256 -9.72 10.35 -18.62
CA THR A 256 -8.44 10.93 -18.16
C THR A 256 -8.36 11.12 -16.65
N GLY A 257 -9.46 10.87 -15.93
CA GLY A 257 -9.58 11.08 -14.49
C GLY A 257 -9.08 9.90 -13.65
N THR A 258 -9.58 9.81 -12.42
CA THR A 258 -9.32 8.71 -11.48
C THR A 258 -10.60 7.89 -11.23
N LEU A 259 -10.52 6.85 -10.40
CA LEU A 259 -11.71 6.11 -9.96
C LEU A 259 -12.66 6.96 -9.10
N GLU A 260 -12.11 7.92 -8.35
CA GLU A 260 -12.86 8.82 -7.46
C GLU A 260 -13.35 10.08 -8.18
N ALA A 261 -12.59 10.55 -9.18
CA ALA A 261 -12.90 11.70 -10.01
C ALA A 261 -12.80 11.33 -11.51
N PRO A 262 -13.77 10.56 -12.05
CA PRO A 262 -13.82 10.20 -13.47
C PRO A 262 -14.02 11.44 -14.37
N GLN A 263 -13.44 11.39 -15.58
CA GLN A 263 -13.52 12.45 -16.59
C GLN A 263 -13.94 11.92 -17.97
N GLY A 264 -14.46 10.70 -18.05
CA GLY A 264 -14.94 10.15 -19.31
C GLY A 264 -16.34 10.62 -19.67
N SER A 265 -16.57 10.79 -20.97
CA SER A 265 -17.83 11.27 -21.55
C SER A 265 -18.93 10.21 -21.67
N HIS A 266 -18.62 8.92 -21.45
CA HIS A 266 -19.60 7.85 -21.52
C HIS A 266 -20.19 7.64 -20.13
N VAL A 267 -21.41 8.13 -19.93
CA VAL A 267 -22.25 7.92 -18.75
C VAL A 267 -23.43 7.04 -19.16
N TYR A 268 -23.68 5.97 -18.40
CA TYR A 268 -24.72 4.97 -18.71
C TYR A 268 -25.47 4.53 -17.45
N THR A 269 -26.79 4.30 -17.57
CA THR A 269 -27.49 3.42 -16.61
C THR A 269 -26.93 1.99 -16.71
N ALA A 270 -27.17 1.14 -15.70
CA ALA A 270 -26.71 -0.26 -15.74
C ALA A 270 -27.22 -1.01 -17.00
N ALA A 271 -28.47 -0.77 -17.40
CA ALA A 271 -29.04 -1.31 -18.64
C ALA A 271 -28.34 -0.77 -19.91
N GLN A 272 -28.06 0.53 -19.96
CA GLN A 272 -27.32 1.13 -21.07
C GLN A 272 -25.87 0.61 -21.15
N LEU A 273 -25.19 0.36 -20.04
CA LEU A 273 -23.84 -0.22 -20.04
C LEU A 273 -23.86 -1.65 -20.61
N MET A 274 -24.82 -2.49 -20.16
CA MET A 274 -25.02 -3.85 -20.71
C MET A 274 -25.36 -3.83 -22.21
N ALA A 275 -26.16 -2.86 -22.66
CA ALA A 275 -26.54 -2.71 -24.06
C ALA A 275 -25.40 -2.18 -24.94
N ASN A 276 -24.66 -1.16 -24.49
CA ASN A 276 -23.74 -0.39 -25.32
C ASN A 276 -22.30 -0.92 -25.30
N PHE A 277 -21.86 -1.65 -24.26
CA PHE A 277 -20.51 -2.19 -24.23
C PHE A 277 -20.36 -3.37 -25.21
N LYS A 278 -19.76 -3.11 -26.39
CA LYS A 278 -19.51 -4.12 -27.44
C LYS A 278 -18.07 -4.64 -27.52
N GLY A 279 -17.25 -4.41 -26.48
CA GLY A 279 -15.84 -4.84 -26.44
C GLY A 279 -14.82 -3.82 -26.96
N ALA A 280 -15.23 -2.56 -27.13
CA ALA A 280 -14.33 -1.45 -27.43
C ALA A 280 -14.00 -0.67 -26.15
N ALA A 281 -12.81 -0.06 -26.07
CA ALA A 281 -12.48 0.86 -25.00
C ALA A 281 -13.47 2.04 -24.99
N PRO A 282 -13.84 2.60 -23.83
CA PRO A 282 -13.18 2.48 -22.53
C PRO A 282 -13.46 1.17 -21.76
N TYR A 283 -12.49 0.79 -20.91
CA TYR A 283 -12.40 -0.52 -20.24
C TYR A 283 -12.50 -0.45 -18.71
N THR A 284 -12.81 0.71 -18.15
CA THR A 284 -13.09 0.84 -16.72
C THR A 284 -14.19 1.86 -16.53
N TYR A 285 -15.25 1.40 -15.86
CA TYR A 285 -16.42 2.18 -15.51
C TYR A 285 -16.53 2.21 -13.99
N VAL A 286 -16.94 3.36 -13.48
CA VAL A 286 -17.14 3.60 -12.05
C VAL A 286 -18.51 4.23 -11.82
N ARG A 287 -19.10 3.95 -10.67
CA ARG A 287 -20.13 4.79 -10.07
C ARG A 287 -19.42 5.94 -9.40
N ALA A 288 -19.64 7.17 -9.86
CA ALA A 288 -19.04 8.35 -9.23
C ALA A 288 -19.55 8.48 -7.79
N ARG A 289 -18.70 8.97 -6.87
CA ARG A 289 -19.12 9.25 -5.49
C ARG A 289 -20.05 10.45 -5.43
N ASN A 290 -20.92 10.46 -4.43
CA ASN A 290 -21.64 11.65 -4.01
C ASN A 290 -20.71 12.50 -3.13
N THR A 291 -20.81 13.83 -3.25
CA THR A 291 -20.32 14.72 -2.20
C THR A 291 -21.10 14.47 -0.93
N GLY A 292 -20.41 14.36 0.21
CA GLY A 292 -21.08 14.44 1.50
C GLY A 292 -21.42 15.91 1.80
N ALA A 293 -22.34 16.14 2.72
CA ALA A 293 -22.62 17.49 3.19
C ALA A 293 -21.38 18.10 3.90
N PRO A 294 -21.21 19.43 3.84
CA PRO A 294 -20.04 20.10 4.40
C PRO A 294 -19.99 20.01 5.93
N VAL A 295 -18.79 20.20 6.49
CA VAL A 295 -18.61 20.45 7.92
C VAL A 295 -18.10 21.88 8.11
N THR A 296 -18.89 22.72 8.78
CA THR A 296 -18.53 24.10 9.10
C THR A 296 -17.83 24.17 10.45
N VAL A 297 -16.75 24.93 10.53
CA VAL A 297 -15.98 25.16 11.76
C VAL A 297 -16.05 26.63 12.14
N HIS A 298 -16.68 26.91 13.28
CA HIS A 298 -16.78 28.24 13.87
C HIS A 298 -15.64 28.48 14.86
N TYR A 299 -15.19 29.73 14.95
CA TYR A 299 -14.08 30.16 15.80
C TYR A 299 -14.55 31.34 16.66
N VAL A 300 -14.98 31.08 17.90
CA VAL A 300 -15.71 32.05 18.75
C VAL A 300 -15.13 32.23 20.15
N ASP A 301 -15.49 33.32 20.82
CA ASP A 301 -15.27 33.50 22.26
C ASP A 301 -16.34 32.78 23.11
N MET A 302 -16.22 32.86 24.43
CA MET A 302 -17.18 32.26 25.38
C MET A 302 -18.56 32.95 25.44
N ALA A 303 -18.83 33.91 24.56
CA ALA A 303 -20.12 34.56 24.35
C ALA A 303 -20.59 34.44 22.88
N ASP A 304 -20.05 33.44 22.15
CA ASP A 304 -20.31 33.12 20.75
C ASP A 304 -19.96 34.24 19.72
N HIS A 305 -19.16 35.25 20.10
CA HIS A 305 -18.67 36.26 19.14
C HIS A 305 -17.52 35.69 18.29
N PRO A 306 -17.49 35.93 16.97
CA PRO A 306 -16.45 35.39 16.09
C PRO A 306 -15.07 36.04 16.34
N VAL A 307 -14.09 35.22 16.72
CA VAL A 307 -12.68 35.61 16.89
C VAL A 307 -11.80 35.30 15.67
N ALA A 308 -12.30 34.47 14.74
CA ALA A 308 -11.74 34.30 13.40
C ALA A 308 -12.83 33.89 12.38
N PRO A 309 -12.61 34.06 11.07
CA PRO A 309 -13.55 33.59 10.06
C PRO A 309 -13.73 32.07 10.06
N ASP A 310 -14.96 31.64 9.82
CA ASP A 310 -15.37 30.24 9.66
C ASP A 310 -14.56 29.50 8.58
N GLU A 311 -14.52 28.17 8.68
CA GLU A 311 -14.01 27.30 7.62
C GLU A 311 -15.04 26.24 7.22
N VAL A 312 -15.15 25.98 5.91
CA VAL A 312 -16.04 24.95 5.36
C VAL A 312 -15.22 23.80 4.80
N TYR A 313 -15.22 22.67 5.51
CA TYR A 313 -14.59 21.44 5.08
C TYR A 313 -15.55 20.67 4.17
N THR A 314 -15.06 20.16 3.05
CA THR A 314 -15.86 19.43 2.05
C THR A 314 -15.15 18.14 1.63
N GLY A 315 -15.93 17.16 1.17
CA GLY A 315 -15.40 15.88 0.70
C GLY A 315 -16.47 14.95 0.16
N PHE A 316 -16.05 13.75 -0.25
CA PHE A 316 -16.98 12.70 -0.65
C PHE A 316 -17.69 12.09 0.56
N TYR A 317 -18.91 11.60 0.36
CA TYR A 317 -19.66 10.88 1.38
C TYR A 317 -18.84 9.70 1.94
N GLY A 318 -18.79 9.58 3.26
CA GLY A 318 -18.00 8.56 3.97
C GLY A 318 -16.48 8.78 3.92
N ALA A 319 -15.97 9.84 3.28
CA ALA A 319 -14.56 10.19 3.38
C ALA A 319 -14.26 10.80 4.76
N PRO A 320 -13.11 10.48 5.38
CA PRO A 320 -12.76 11.00 6.70
C PRO A 320 -12.30 12.46 6.65
N PHE A 321 -12.60 13.20 7.71
CA PHE A 321 -12.07 14.54 7.96
C PHE A 321 -11.35 14.61 9.32
N THR A 322 -10.49 15.61 9.48
CA THR A 322 -9.82 15.94 10.74
C THR A 322 -9.60 17.44 10.77
N ILE A 323 -10.25 18.10 11.72
CA ILE A 323 -10.17 19.54 11.96
C ILE A 323 -9.04 19.78 12.96
N THR A 324 -8.17 20.73 12.65
CA THR A 324 -7.13 21.20 13.58
C THR A 324 -7.48 22.64 13.95
N PRO A 325 -7.89 22.92 15.20
CA PRO A 325 -8.26 24.28 15.61
C PRO A 325 -7.14 25.29 15.35
N LYS A 326 -7.51 26.50 14.91
CA LYS A 326 -6.58 27.58 14.60
C LYS A 326 -5.82 28.03 15.84
N THR A 327 -4.55 28.42 15.65
CA THR A 327 -3.87 29.31 16.58
C THR A 327 -4.30 30.75 16.27
N ILE A 328 -4.93 31.42 17.23
CA ILE A 328 -5.46 32.77 17.06
C ILE A 328 -4.67 33.72 17.98
N ALA A 329 -4.16 34.82 17.42
CA ALA A 329 -3.29 35.73 18.17
C ALA A 329 -4.05 36.41 19.33
N GLY A 330 -3.47 36.38 20.53
CA GLY A 330 -4.10 36.90 21.76
C GLY A 330 -5.14 35.98 22.42
N TYR A 331 -5.37 34.80 21.85
CA TYR A 331 -6.35 33.81 22.35
C TYR A 331 -5.72 32.44 22.57
N THR A 332 -6.30 31.66 23.47
CA THR A 332 -6.01 30.23 23.67
C THR A 332 -7.30 29.44 23.48
N LEU A 333 -7.22 28.33 22.73
CA LEU A 333 -8.32 27.37 22.64
C LEU A 333 -8.61 26.81 24.04
N ASP A 334 -9.87 26.86 24.44
CA ASP A 334 -10.36 26.27 25.70
C ASP A 334 -10.87 24.85 25.43
N HIS A 335 -11.88 24.72 24.56
CA HIS A 335 -12.43 23.43 24.15
C HIS A 335 -13.06 23.49 22.74
N THR A 336 -13.54 22.34 22.25
CA THR A 336 -14.30 22.23 21.00
C THR A 336 -15.62 21.53 21.25
N ASN A 337 -16.72 22.11 20.80
CA ASN A 337 -18.01 21.44 20.68
C ASN A 337 -18.14 20.81 19.28
N GLY A 338 -18.78 19.65 19.18
CA GLY A 338 -18.82 18.84 17.95
C GLY A 338 -17.57 17.97 17.74
N ALA A 339 -17.64 17.07 16.76
CA ALA A 339 -16.59 16.07 16.52
C ALA A 339 -15.48 16.59 15.59
N VAL A 340 -14.29 16.88 16.12
CA VAL A 340 -13.12 17.30 15.33
C VAL A 340 -12.58 16.22 14.38
N THR A 341 -13.01 14.97 14.52
CA THR A 341 -12.72 13.86 13.59
C THR A 341 -13.99 13.09 13.29
N GLY A 342 -14.24 12.80 12.01
CA GLY A 342 -15.43 12.06 11.57
C GLY A 342 -15.37 11.73 10.08
N THR A 343 -16.54 11.51 9.48
CA THR A 343 -16.72 11.32 8.03
C THR A 343 -17.85 12.18 7.51
N PHE A 344 -17.75 12.72 6.29
CA PHE A 344 -18.83 13.51 5.69
C PHE A 344 -20.10 12.65 5.48
N GLY A 345 -21.24 13.12 5.99
CA GLY A 345 -22.51 12.40 5.98
C GLY A 345 -23.49 12.89 4.90
N ALA A 346 -24.77 12.58 5.09
CA ALA A 346 -25.87 13.16 4.31
C ALA A 346 -26.18 14.60 4.76
N ASP A 347 -26.06 14.85 6.07
CA ASP A 347 -26.45 16.09 6.74
C ASP A 347 -25.20 16.95 7.08
N PRO A 348 -25.30 18.30 7.05
CA PRO A 348 -24.17 19.16 7.40
C PRO A 348 -23.70 18.98 8.83
N GLY A 349 -22.38 18.99 9.03
CA GLY A 349 -21.76 18.97 10.36
C GLY A 349 -21.36 20.37 10.83
N THR A 350 -21.32 20.54 12.16
CA THR A 350 -20.81 21.76 12.79
C THR A 350 -19.80 21.41 13.88
N VAL A 351 -18.71 22.16 13.95
CA VAL A 351 -17.75 22.15 15.06
C VAL A 351 -17.52 23.59 15.52
N THR A 352 -17.64 23.86 16.81
CA THR A 352 -17.39 25.19 17.37
C THR A 352 -16.14 25.13 18.24
N CYS A 353 -15.10 25.86 17.85
CA CYS A 353 -13.88 26.02 18.62
C CYS A 353 -14.03 27.25 19.53
N TYR A 354 -14.06 27.03 20.84
CA TYR A 354 -14.21 28.08 21.85
C TYR A 354 -12.84 28.55 22.34
N TYR A 355 -12.66 29.87 22.36
CA TYR A 355 -11.42 30.53 22.75
C TYR A 355 -11.62 31.46 23.94
N VAL A 356 -10.65 31.47 24.84
CA VAL A 356 -10.52 32.46 25.91
C VAL A 356 -9.35 33.40 25.60
N PRO A 357 -9.41 34.69 26.00
CA PRO A 357 -8.25 35.58 25.91
C PRO A 357 -7.05 34.97 26.63
N ALA A 358 -5.88 34.99 25.99
CA ALA A 358 -4.67 34.43 26.55
C ALA A 358 -4.30 35.14 27.86
N LYS A 359 -4.00 34.37 28.91
CA LYS A 359 -3.57 34.95 30.20
C LYS A 359 -2.33 35.81 29.98
N ASN A 360 -2.41 37.08 30.39
CA ASN A 360 -1.31 38.02 30.29
C ASN A 360 -0.12 37.53 31.14
N GLN A 361 1.02 37.28 30.50
CA GLN A 361 2.27 36.83 31.13
C GLN A 361 3.35 37.92 31.19
N GLN A 362 2.96 39.19 31.06
CA GLN A 362 3.85 40.33 31.27
C GLN A 362 4.47 40.29 32.67
N SER A 363 5.79 40.42 32.73
CA SER A 363 6.55 40.55 33.97
C SER A 363 7.80 41.39 33.71
N LEU A 364 8.14 42.26 34.66
CA LEU A 364 9.40 43.00 34.66
C LEU A 364 10.06 42.86 36.03
N THR A 365 11.20 42.19 36.04
CA THR A 365 12.02 41.92 37.23
C THR A 365 13.36 42.63 37.13
N GLY A 366 13.97 42.86 38.29
CA GLY A 366 15.22 43.60 38.47
C GLY A 366 15.40 43.91 39.95
N ARG A 367 16.65 44.16 40.36
CA ARG A 367 17.08 44.39 41.75
C ARG A 367 17.94 45.64 41.82
N ASP A 368 18.10 46.18 43.01
CA ASP A 368 19.01 47.30 43.28
C ASP A 368 20.47 46.87 43.04
N ALA A 369 21.29 47.82 42.59
CA ALA A 369 22.69 47.57 42.22
C ALA A 369 23.65 48.52 42.95
N THR A 370 24.93 48.16 42.97
CA THR A 370 26.02 49.00 43.50
C THR A 370 27.15 49.03 42.48
N VAL A 371 27.66 50.24 42.20
CA VAL A 371 28.84 50.49 41.36
C VAL A 371 29.75 51.51 42.01
N THR A 372 30.91 51.72 41.44
CA THR A 372 31.96 52.65 41.87
C THR A 372 32.05 53.80 40.85
N VAL A 373 32.45 55.01 41.29
CA VAL A 373 32.73 56.12 40.38
C VAL A 373 33.80 55.69 39.37
N GLY A 374 33.49 55.74 38.07
CA GLY A 374 34.41 55.29 37.01
C GLY A 374 34.25 53.84 36.55
N ASP A 375 33.36 53.05 37.18
CA ASP A 375 32.92 51.77 36.60
C ASP A 375 32.19 51.99 35.25
N ALA A 376 32.09 50.92 34.45
CA ALA A 376 31.33 50.94 33.21
C ALA A 376 29.84 51.31 33.46
N ARG A 377 29.24 52.04 32.50
CA ARG A 377 27.85 52.54 32.63
C ARG A 377 26.89 51.38 32.94
N PRO A 378 26.12 51.44 34.04
CA PRO A 378 25.20 50.37 34.43
C PRO A 378 24.20 49.99 33.33
N ASP A 379 24.00 48.68 33.17
CA ASP A 379 23.17 48.08 32.14
C ASP A 379 22.11 47.13 32.73
N SER A 380 21.30 46.47 31.89
CA SER A 380 20.26 45.57 32.39
C SER A 380 20.82 44.29 33.03
N ALA A 381 22.05 43.87 32.72
CA ALA A 381 22.72 42.81 33.47
C ALA A 381 23.10 43.25 34.89
N THR A 382 23.54 44.49 35.07
CA THR A 382 23.93 45.12 36.34
C THR A 382 22.80 45.09 37.39
N PHE A 383 21.55 45.36 36.96
CA PHE A 383 20.36 45.26 37.83
C PHE A 383 19.70 43.87 37.83
N HIS A 384 20.37 42.85 37.26
CA HIS A 384 19.83 41.50 37.02
C HIS A 384 18.43 41.50 36.37
N ALA A 385 18.17 42.46 35.48
CA ALA A 385 16.85 42.72 34.95
C ALA A 385 16.42 41.69 33.90
N ARG A 386 15.16 41.25 33.97
CA ARG A 386 14.55 40.30 33.03
C ARG A 386 13.08 40.64 32.85
N ALA A 387 12.58 40.57 31.63
CA ALA A 387 11.17 40.79 31.34
C ALA A 387 10.59 39.78 30.34
N THR A 388 9.28 39.60 30.42
CA THR A 388 8.45 38.82 29.49
C THR A 388 7.30 39.68 28.94
N ASP A 389 6.90 39.41 27.70
CA ASP A 389 5.73 40.05 27.07
C ASP A 389 4.39 39.38 27.45
N LYS A 390 3.30 39.83 26.81
CA LYS A 390 1.95 39.29 27.04
C LYS A 390 1.82 37.78 26.75
N ALA A 391 2.67 37.23 25.88
CA ALA A 391 2.73 35.82 25.52
C ALA A 391 3.81 35.04 26.28
N GLY A 392 4.45 35.65 27.28
CA GLY A 392 5.49 35.04 28.11
C GLY A 392 6.86 34.98 27.44
N GLN A 393 7.06 35.61 26.27
CA GLN A 393 8.33 35.58 25.55
C GLN A 393 9.33 36.58 26.16
N PRO A 394 10.63 36.24 26.30
CA PRO A 394 11.62 37.16 26.83
C PRO A 394 11.80 38.41 25.96
N ILE A 395 11.75 39.60 26.58
CA ILE A 395 11.94 40.88 25.89
C ILE A 395 13.10 41.70 26.49
N PRO A 396 13.79 42.54 25.70
CA PRO A 396 14.86 43.38 26.21
C PRO A 396 14.39 44.38 27.26
N VAL A 397 15.19 44.55 28.32
CA VAL A 397 15.04 45.62 29.31
C VAL A 397 16.07 46.70 29.03
N THR A 398 15.62 47.94 28.90
CA THR A 398 16.46 49.14 28.85
C THR A 398 16.57 49.79 30.23
N VAL A 399 17.65 50.53 30.47
CA VAL A 399 17.94 51.18 31.75
C VAL A 399 17.98 52.70 31.54
N ASP A 400 17.04 53.38 32.17
CA ASP A 400 16.99 54.85 32.24
C ASP A 400 17.80 55.33 33.45
N LEU A 401 18.91 56.00 33.15
CA LEU A 401 19.87 56.54 34.10
C LEU A 401 19.81 58.07 34.19
N ASP A 402 18.80 58.73 33.61
CA ASP A 402 18.75 60.20 33.47
C ASP A 402 18.60 60.92 34.83
N ARG A 403 18.40 60.16 35.91
CA ARG A 403 18.32 60.61 37.31
C ARG A 403 19.51 60.15 38.17
N ALA A 404 20.54 59.55 37.58
CA ALA A 404 21.70 59.00 38.28
C ALA A 404 23.01 59.69 37.88
N ASP A 405 23.65 60.34 38.85
CA ASP A 405 24.97 60.94 38.68
C ASP A 405 26.06 59.91 39.02
N LEU A 406 26.65 59.31 37.98
CA LEU A 406 27.69 58.29 38.11
C LEU A 406 29.06 58.86 38.55
N THR A 407 29.20 60.19 38.67
CA THR A 407 30.44 60.86 39.08
C THR A 407 30.49 61.18 40.57
N ARG A 408 29.35 61.09 41.27
CA ARG A 408 29.22 61.44 42.69
C ARG A 408 28.78 60.23 43.51
N PRO A 409 29.42 59.93 44.65
CA PRO A 409 28.91 58.92 45.58
C PRO A 409 27.53 59.30 46.12
N GLY A 410 26.59 58.36 46.08
CA GLY A 410 25.17 58.62 46.38
C GLY A 410 24.30 57.40 46.06
N THR A 411 22.99 57.51 46.27
CA THR A 411 22.01 56.49 45.83
C THR A 411 20.95 57.16 44.97
N TYR A 412 20.71 56.60 43.79
CA TYR A 412 19.95 57.22 42.71
C TYR A 412 18.84 56.29 42.21
N PRO A 413 17.62 56.80 41.95
CA PRO A 413 16.54 56.01 41.38
C PRO A 413 16.75 55.81 39.88
N VAL A 414 16.71 54.55 39.44
CA VAL A 414 16.93 54.12 38.06
C VAL A 414 15.67 53.41 37.57
N ILE A 415 15.24 53.69 36.33
CA ILE A 415 13.99 53.10 35.78
C ILE A 415 14.33 52.05 34.73
N LEU A 416 14.02 50.79 35.04
CA LEU A 416 14.01 49.69 34.09
C LEU A 416 12.75 49.82 33.22
N LYS A 417 12.90 49.72 31.89
CA LYS A 417 11.80 49.87 30.92
C LYS A 417 11.82 48.77 29.86
N THR A 418 10.69 48.48 29.24
CA THR A 418 10.56 47.53 28.12
C THR A 418 9.88 48.18 26.91
N THR A 419 10.04 47.57 25.73
CA THR A 419 9.41 48.05 24.48
C THR A 419 7.89 47.87 24.43
N ASP A 420 7.30 47.04 25.30
CA ASP A 420 5.85 46.85 25.44
C ASP A 420 5.23 47.69 26.57
N GLY A 421 5.99 48.63 27.15
CA GLY A 421 5.50 49.66 28.06
C GLY A 421 5.56 49.32 29.56
N GLN A 422 6.20 48.22 29.96
CA GLN A 422 6.42 47.91 31.37
C GLN A 422 7.53 48.80 31.94
N ALA A 423 7.40 49.21 33.21
CA ALA A 423 8.40 50.00 33.90
C ALA A 423 8.54 49.59 35.38
N LYS A 424 9.77 49.60 35.91
CA LYS A 424 10.08 49.32 37.31
C LYS A 424 11.22 50.22 37.79
N THR A 425 11.04 50.89 38.93
CA THR A 425 12.13 51.63 39.58
C THR A 425 12.96 50.69 40.46
N VAL A 426 14.27 50.86 40.44
CA VAL A 426 15.29 50.22 41.30
C VAL A 426 16.29 51.28 41.77
N GLN A 427 17.09 50.99 42.80
CA GLN A 427 18.14 51.88 43.30
C GLN A 427 19.51 51.52 42.71
N LEU A 428 20.31 52.54 42.45
CA LEU A 428 21.73 52.43 42.13
C LEU A 428 22.54 53.17 43.18
N THR A 429 23.35 52.46 43.96
CA THR A 429 24.31 53.07 44.88
C THR A 429 25.67 53.23 44.20
N VAL A 430 26.14 54.46 44.07
CA VAL A 430 27.47 54.82 43.55
C VAL A 430 28.41 55.03 44.75
N LYS A 431 29.56 54.35 44.75
CA LYS A 431 30.61 54.44 45.78
C LYS A 431 31.82 55.22 45.28
N ALA A 432 32.59 55.83 46.20
CA ALA A 432 33.84 56.50 45.85
C ALA A 432 34.88 55.50 45.32
N ALA A 433 35.71 55.93 44.37
CA ALA A 433 36.77 55.11 43.79
C ALA A 433 38.07 55.19 44.56
N GLU A 434 38.67 54.02 44.80
CA GLU A 434 40.10 53.89 45.06
C GLU A 434 40.83 53.80 43.71
N GLY A 435 41.95 54.53 43.56
CA GLY A 435 42.47 54.91 42.24
C GLY A 435 43.21 53.80 41.46
N GLY A 436 42.94 53.69 40.14
CA GLY A 436 43.57 52.70 39.27
C GLY A 436 43.53 53.03 37.76
N SER A 437 44.55 53.74 37.29
CA SER A 437 44.97 54.03 35.89
C SER A 437 44.18 53.47 34.67
N SER A 438 43.56 54.39 33.92
CA SER A 438 43.70 54.60 32.46
C SER A 438 44.07 53.43 31.50
N SER A 439 43.26 53.23 30.45
CA SER A 439 43.67 53.51 29.05
C SER A 439 42.51 53.32 28.04
N VAL A 440 42.63 53.93 26.87
CA VAL A 440 41.63 53.89 25.77
C VAL A 440 42.34 53.64 24.45
N SER A 441 41.75 52.81 23.58
CA SER A 441 42.14 52.71 22.17
C SER A 441 40.93 52.34 21.30
N SER A 442 40.74 53.05 20.18
CA SER A 442 39.63 52.90 19.25
C SER A 442 40.12 52.67 17.81
N SER A 443 39.31 52.01 16.99
CA SER A 443 39.50 51.93 15.53
C SER A 443 38.20 51.54 14.81
N SER A 444 37.99 52.05 13.60
CA SER A 444 36.72 51.95 12.82
C SER A 444 36.92 51.30 11.43
N ASN A 445 35.91 51.45 10.55
CA ASN A 445 35.90 51.20 9.09
C ASN A 445 35.76 49.73 8.60
N SER A 446 35.20 49.43 7.41
CA SER A 446 34.25 50.17 6.51
C SER A 446 33.83 49.31 5.29
N SER A 447 32.63 49.56 4.69
CA SER A 447 32.27 49.35 3.24
C SER A 447 32.32 47.92 2.63
N SER A 448 31.64 47.53 1.52
CA SER A 448 30.64 48.15 0.60
C SER A 448 29.91 47.13 -0.33
N ALA A 449 28.77 47.53 -0.90
CA ALA A 449 28.17 47.30 -2.26
C ALA A 449 28.80 46.33 -3.32
N SER A 450 28.11 45.77 -4.35
CA SER A 450 26.68 45.73 -4.80
C SER A 450 26.46 44.83 -6.07
N SER A 451 25.19 44.68 -6.54
CA SER A 451 24.72 44.48 -7.97
C SER A 451 25.06 43.18 -8.75
N SER A 452 24.33 42.69 -9.80
CA SER A 452 22.93 42.85 -10.33
C SER A 452 22.65 41.94 -11.60
N THR A 453 21.41 41.42 -11.81
CA THR A 453 20.59 41.17 -13.08
C THR A 453 21.25 40.68 -14.43
N ASP A 454 20.62 40.01 -15.44
CA ASP A 454 19.21 39.64 -15.77
C ASP A 454 19.00 38.52 -16.88
N SER A 455 17.76 37.96 -16.94
CA SER A 455 16.86 37.50 -18.07
C SER A 455 17.18 36.68 -19.38
N THR A 456 16.23 35.73 -19.70
CA THR A 456 15.59 35.27 -21.00
C THR A 456 16.38 34.70 -22.24
N SER A 457 15.80 34.00 -23.27
CA SER A 457 14.70 32.97 -23.42
C SER A 457 14.60 32.32 -24.86
N SER A 458 13.80 31.22 -25.05
CA SER A 458 13.12 30.71 -26.32
C SER A 458 13.93 30.16 -27.55
N SER A 459 13.42 29.38 -28.56
CA SER A 459 12.28 28.40 -28.75
C SER A 459 12.28 27.67 -30.16
N ILE A 460 11.28 26.78 -30.47
CA ILE A 460 10.73 26.35 -31.82
C ILE A 460 11.50 25.30 -32.72
N SER A 461 11.05 24.02 -32.86
CA SER A 461 10.28 23.32 -33.97
C SER A 461 11.15 22.65 -35.10
N SER A 462 10.77 21.77 -36.06
CA SER A 462 9.55 21.01 -36.55
C SER A 462 9.93 19.52 -36.94
N SER A 463 9.49 18.68 -37.94
CA SER A 463 8.56 18.63 -39.12
C SER A 463 8.07 17.16 -39.50
N THR A 464 8.04 16.73 -40.79
CA THR A 464 7.15 15.68 -41.43
C THR A 464 7.97 14.50 -42.12
N THR A 465 7.64 13.57 -43.07
CA THR A 465 6.54 13.11 -44.01
C THR A 465 6.72 11.60 -44.45
N SER A 466 5.73 10.97 -45.15
CA SER A 466 5.66 9.80 -46.13
C SER A 466 6.69 8.60 -46.12
N SER A 467 6.51 7.42 -46.77
CA SER A 467 5.50 6.72 -47.63
C SER A 467 5.41 5.18 -47.30
N GLU A 468 4.70 4.37 -48.10
CA GLU A 468 4.42 2.89 -48.24
C GLU A 468 5.50 1.84 -47.81
N ASP A 469 5.24 0.54 -47.50
CA ASP A 469 4.00 -0.21 -47.17
C ASP A 469 4.21 -1.54 -46.33
N ILE A 470 3.28 -2.52 -46.43
CA ILE A 470 3.27 -3.95 -46.00
C ILE A 470 2.76 -4.26 -44.56
N HIS A 471 2.13 -5.44 -44.40
CA HIS A 471 1.13 -5.82 -43.37
C HIS A 471 1.45 -7.18 -42.71
N TYR A 472 1.43 -7.30 -41.37
CA TYR A 472 1.17 -8.57 -40.63
C TYR A 472 1.01 -8.39 -39.10
N GLY A 473 0.35 -9.36 -38.45
CA GLY A 473 0.68 -9.84 -37.09
C GLY A 473 0.29 -8.98 -35.87
N GLY A 474 -0.99 -9.03 -35.48
CA GLY A 474 -1.58 -8.33 -34.34
C GLY A 474 -1.05 -8.68 -32.93
N ASP A 475 -1.51 -7.90 -31.96
CA ASP A 475 -1.61 -8.19 -30.51
C ASP A 475 -2.49 -7.07 -29.92
N GLN A 476 -3.49 -7.36 -29.08
CA GLN A 476 -4.49 -6.36 -28.64
C GLN A 476 -4.73 -6.38 -27.11
N ASP A 477 -3.72 -5.92 -26.37
CA ASP A 477 -3.80 -5.72 -24.92
C ASP A 477 -3.27 -4.31 -24.58
N LEU A 478 -4.17 -3.42 -24.12
CA LEU A 478 -3.87 -2.00 -23.91
C LEU A 478 -4.09 -1.46 -22.49
N GLY A 479 -4.71 -2.23 -21.60
CA GLY A 479 -5.00 -1.78 -20.24
C GLY A 479 -3.73 -1.57 -19.41
N VAL A 480 -2.78 -2.51 -19.53
CA VAL A 480 -1.72 -2.71 -18.52
C VAL A 480 -0.61 -1.63 -18.52
N PHE A 481 -0.36 -0.93 -19.63
CA PHE A 481 0.87 -0.12 -19.78
C PHE A 481 0.69 1.35 -20.16
N LYS A 482 -0.53 1.86 -20.33
CA LYS A 482 -0.75 3.27 -20.71
C LYS A 482 -0.40 4.19 -19.52
N GLY A 483 0.70 4.93 -19.63
CA GLY A 483 1.24 5.76 -18.54
C GLY A 483 2.28 5.06 -17.66
N GLU A 484 2.70 3.84 -17.99
CA GLU A 484 3.78 3.17 -17.27
C GLU A 484 5.19 3.50 -17.80
N ALA A 485 6.19 3.30 -16.94
CA ALA A 485 7.56 3.07 -17.38
C ALA A 485 7.79 1.58 -17.65
N ILE A 486 8.21 1.23 -18.87
CA ILE A 486 8.49 -0.14 -19.35
C ILE A 486 10.00 -0.33 -19.64
N TYR A 487 10.47 -1.57 -19.81
CA TYR A 487 11.78 -1.88 -20.39
C TYR A 487 11.70 -2.94 -21.50
N ALA A 488 12.69 -2.98 -22.38
CA ALA A 488 12.83 -4.03 -23.41
C ALA A 488 13.38 -5.35 -22.83
N THR A 489 12.70 -6.47 -23.07
CA THR A 489 13.16 -7.82 -22.73
C THR A 489 14.04 -8.44 -23.83
N LYS A 490 13.71 -8.14 -25.09
CA LYS A 490 14.41 -8.56 -26.32
C LYS A 490 14.97 -7.35 -27.07
N ALA A 491 15.78 -7.57 -28.10
CA ALA A 491 16.19 -6.51 -29.02
C ALA A 491 14.97 -5.89 -29.73
N LEU A 492 14.92 -4.56 -29.84
CA LEU A 492 13.83 -3.84 -30.52
C LEU A 492 14.31 -2.55 -31.19
N ARG A 493 13.41 -1.87 -31.90
CA ARG A 493 13.67 -0.60 -32.60
C ARG A 493 12.60 0.42 -32.21
N LEU A 494 13.00 1.70 -32.13
CA LEU A 494 12.10 2.84 -31.97
C LEU A 494 11.88 3.49 -33.33
N TYR A 495 10.64 3.72 -33.72
CA TYR A 495 10.25 4.22 -35.03
C TYR A 495 9.62 5.62 -34.96
N ARG A 496 9.66 6.38 -36.07
CA ARG A 496 8.98 7.68 -36.20
C ARG A 496 7.45 7.53 -36.22
N HIS A 497 6.93 6.43 -36.75
CA HIS A 497 5.50 6.14 -36.91
C HIS A 497 5.16 4.69 -36.50
N PRO A 498 3.89 4.36 -36.17
CA PRO A 498 3.49 3.00 -35.78
C PRO A 498 3.52 1.98 -36.94
N THR A 499 3.76 2.43 -38.18
CA THR A 499 3.85 1.57 -39.38
C THR A 499 5.18 0.83 -39.55
N PHE A 500 6.19 1.11 -38.73
CA PHE A 500 7.34 0.22 -38.50
C PHE A 500 8.28 -0.02 -39.69
N LYS A 501 8.32 0.91 -40.65
CA LYS A 501 9.11 0.80 -41.88
C LYS A 501 10.61 1.01 -41.62
N ALA A 502 11.47 0.40 -42.44
CA ALA A 502 12.92 0.36 -42.20
C ALA A 502 13.57 1.76 -42.16
N ASN A 503 13.12 2.67 -43.02
CA ASN A 503 13.52 4.08 -43.07
C ASN A 503 13.03 4.92 -41.87
N GLN A 504 12.02 4.47 -41.13
CA GLN A 504 11.46 5.19 -39.97
C GLN A 504 12.22 4.94 -38.66
N VAL A 505 13.27 4.11 -38.65
CA VAL A 505 13.98 3.71 -37.41
C VAL A 505 14.78 4.88 -36.82
N LYS A 506 14.28 5.44 -35.71
CA LYS A 506 14.92 6.53 -34.94
C LYS A 506 16.03 6.05 -33.99
N ALA A 507 15.99 4.78 -33.57
CA ALA A 507 17.01 4.15 -32.74
C ALA A 507 16.86 2.61 -32.76
N ARG A 508 17.98 1.91 -32.52
CA ARG A 508 18.05 0.44 -32.43
C ARG A 508 18.58 0.06 -31.05
N TYR A 509 17.96 -0.94 -30.42
CA TYR A 509 18.28 -1.37 -29.06
C TYR A 509 18.62 -2.86 -29.08
N ALA A 510 19.87 -3.18 -28.79
CA ALA A 510 20.30 -4.57 -28.63
C ALA A 510 19.61 -5.21 -27.41
N GLN A 511 19.54 -6.54 -27.39
CA GLN A 511 19.13 -7.27 -26.19
C GLN A 511 20.14 -7.04 -25.07
N GLN A 512 19.66 -6.88 -23.83
CA GLN A 512 20.48 -6.52 -22.68
C GLN A 512 20.15 -7.37 -21.46
N SER A 513 21.17 -7.60 -20.62
CA SER A 513 21.00 -8.20 -19.30
C SER A 513 20.14 -7.31 -18.41
N ARG A 514 19.44 -7.90 -17.43
CA ARG A 514 18.32 -7.26 -16.68
C ARG A 514 18.61 -5.83 -16.20
N ILE A 515 19.81 -5.57 -15.68
CA ILE A 515 20.24 -4.26 -15.16
C ILE A 515 20.47 -3.23 -16.30
N LYS A 516 20.95 -3.66 -17.47
CA LYS A 516 21.27 -2.82 -18.64
C LYS A 516 20.09 -2.60 -19.61
N ARG A 517 18.93 -3.22 -19.38
CA ARG A 517 17.76 -3.12 -20.29
C ARG A 517 17.29 -1.67 -20.50
N PRO A 518 17.09 -1.21 -21.75
CA PRO A 518 16.66 0.16 -22.00
C PRO A 518 15.22 0.37 -21.51
N MET A 519 14.98 1.51 -20.88
CA MET A 519 13.69 1.94 -20.34
C MET A 519 13.02 2.99 -21.23
N PHE A 520 11.69 2.98 -21.19
CA PHE A 520 10.84 3.91 -21.93
C PHE A 520 9.62 4.28 -21.08
N VAL A 521 9.12 5.51 -21.18
CA VAL A 521 7.82 5.93 -20.64
C VAL A 521 6.77 5.84 -21.74
N VAL A 522 5.67 5.14 -21.50
CA VAL A 522 4.55 5.05 -22.43
C VAL A 522 3.72 6.32 -22.38
N THR A 523 3.85 7.15 -23.42
CA THR A 523 3.14 8.43 -23.59
C THR A 523 1.86 8.30 -24.43
N GLY A 524 1.53 7.09 -24.88
CA GLY A 524 0.28 6.79 -25.58
C GLY A 524 0.35 5.47 -26.34
N ALA A 525 -0.61 5.25 -27.24
CA ALA A 525 -0.70 4.04 -28.05
C ALA A 525 -1.18 4.37 -29.47
N ALA A 526 -0.85 3.49 -30.41
CA ALA A 526 -1.38 3.50 -31.77
C ALA A 526 -1.41 2.07 -32.33
N LYS A 527 -2.17 1.86 -33.41
CA LYS A 527 -2.15 0.61 -34.19
C LYS A 527 -1.41 0.84 -35.51
N SER A 528 -0.82 -0.20 -36.09
CA SER A 528 -0.36 -0.18 -37.49
C SER A 528 -1.56 -0.19 -38.46
N ARG A 529 -1.30 -0.01 -39.78
CA ARG A 529 -2.29 -0.31 -40.84
C ARG A 529 -2.87 -1.74 -40.71
N SER A 530 -2.09 -2.68 -40.16
CA SER A 530 -2.48 -4.07 -39.87
C SER A 530 -3.10 -4.31 -38.49
N GLY A 531 -3.64 -3.27 -37.84
CA GLY A 531 -4.28 -3.36 -36.51
C GLY A 531 -3.34 -3.67 -35.34
N ALA A 532 -2.06 -3.97 -35.60
CA ALA A 532 -1.12 -4.45 -34.61
C ALA A 532 -0.63 -3.33 -33.68
N LEU A 533 -0.70 -3.57 -32.36
CA LEU A 533 -0.49 -2.54 -31.36
C LEU A 533 0.97 -2.06 -31.24
N ARG A 534 1.15 -0.76 -31.00
CA ARG A 534 2.42 -0.07 -30.79
C ARG A 534 2.28 0.91 -29.62
N PHE A 535 3.22 0.91 -28.69
CA PHE A 535 3.29 1.98 -27.69
C PHE A 535 3.95 3.21 -28.30
N LYS A 536 3.32 4.39 -28.13
CA LYS A 536 3.99 5.68 -28.28
C LYS A 536 4.77 5.90 -26.99
N VAL A 537 6.07 6.13 -27.09
CA VAL A 537 6.97 6.20 -25.93
C VAL A 537 7.93 7.37 -26.01
N ARG A 538 8.48 7.74 -24.85
CA ARG A 538 9.68 8.56 -24.68
C ARG A 538 10.80 7.67 -24.12
N ASP A 539 11.96 7.65 -24.76
CA ASP A 539 13.20 7.07 -24.18
C ASP A 539 13.58 7.83 -22.89
N VAL A 540 13.97 7.08 -21.85
CA VAL A 540 14.41 7.61 -20.54
C VAL A 540 15.75 7.02 -20.09
N ASN A 541 16.63 6.71 -21.03
CA ASN A 541 17.97 6.19 -20.80
C ASN A 541 18.99 7.33 -20.74
N HIS A 542 18.90 8.17 -19.70
CA HIS A 542 19.64 9.44 -19.50
C HIS A 542 21.17 9.44 -19.67
N THR A 543 21.81 8.28 -19.86
CA THR A 543 23.25 8.14 -20.17
C THR A 543 23.55 7.79 -21.63
N ALA A 544 22.52 7.71 -22.49
CA ALA A 544 22.63 7.33 -23.90
C ALA A 544 22.21 8.46 -24.84
N LYS A 545 22.81 8.52 -26.03
CA LYS A 545 22.43 9.45 -27.12
C LYS A 545 20.99 9.26 -27.64
N THR A 546 20.22 8.32 -27.09
CA THR A 546 18.81 8.07 -27.38
C THR A 546 17.85 8.67 -26.37
N ASP A 547 18.32 9.23 -25.25
CA ASP A 547 17.44 9.80 -24.22
C ASP A 547 16.49 10.88 -24.78
N GLY A 548 15.30 10.98 -24.19
CA GLY A 548 14.25 11.90 -24.61
C GLY A 548 13.61 11.60 -25.97
N ARG A 549 14.19 10.71 -26.81
CA ARG A 549 13.65 10.41 -28.15
C ARG A 549 12.23 9.84 -28.05
N VAL A 550 11.25 10.62 -28.52
CA VAL A 550 9.88 10.15 -28.69
C VAL A 550 9.73 9.35 -29.99
N GLY A 551 8.95 8.27 -29.95
CA GLY A 551 8.65 7.43 -31.12
C GLY A 551 7.71 6.28 -30.77
N TYR A 552 7.69 5.24 -31.60
CA TYR A 552 6.85 4.06 -31.43
C TYR A 552 7.69 2.79 -31.27
N LEU A 553 7.36 1.93 -30.31
CA LEU A 553 7.96 0.60 -30.14
C LEU A 553 6.89 -0.51 -30.09
N THR A 554 7.31 -1.77 -30.20
CA THR A 554 6.41 -2.93 -30.25
C THR A 554 5.73 -3.12 -28.91
N ALA A 555 4.40 -3.32 -28.91
CA ALA A 555 3.65 -3.52 -27.67
C ALA A 555 3.60 -4.98 -27.19
N LYS A 556 4.12 -5.94 -27.98
CA LYS A 556 4.02 -7.37 -27.64
C LYS A 556 4.74 -7.67 -26.32
N ARG A 557 4.05 -8.33 -25.39
CA ARG A 557 4.55 -8.71 -24.05
C ARG A 557 5.89 -9.49 -24.09
N THR A 558 6.17 -10.18 -25.20
CA THR A 558 7.43 -10.91 -25.44
C THR A 558 8.65 -10.02 -25.71
N TYR A 559 8.46 -8.72 -25.97
CA TYR A 559 9.52 -7.73 -26.24
C TYR A 559 9.64 -6.62 -25.19
N VAL A 560 8.55 -6.31 -24.46
CA VAL A 560 8.51 -5.25 -23.44
C VAL A 560 7.67 -5.65 -22.23
N THR A 561 8.00 -5.10 -21.06
CA THR A 561 7.23 -5.29 -19.81
C THR A 561 7.41 -4.10 -18.87
N GLY A 562 6.45 -3.86 -17.97
CA GLY A 562 6.49 -2.81 -16.94
C GLY A 562 7.77 -2.90 -16.10
N ALA A 563 8.48 -1.77 -15.95
CA ALA A 563 9.80 -1.69 -15.33
C ALA A 563 9.75 -1.67 -13.79
N TYR A 564 8.58 -1.48 -13.21
CA TYR A 564 8.33 -1.49 -11.77
C TYR A 564 7.48 -2.70 -11.36
N TYR A 565 7.64 -3.17 -10.13
CA TYR A 565 6.68 -4.11 -9.52
C TYR A 565 5.43 -3.32 -9.09
N GLN A 566 4.23 -3.87 -9.32
CA GLN A 566 2.97 -3.23 -8.88
C GLN A 566 2.45 -3.82 -7.55
N GLN A 567 2.67 -5.12 -7.31
CA GLN A 567 2.30 -5.80 -6.06
C GLN A 567 3.42 -5.79 -5.01
N ARG A 568 3.05 -5.90 -3.73
CA ARG A 568 3.99 -6.12 -2.61
C ARG A 568 4.61 -7.51 -2.71
N HIS A 569 5.93 -7.60 -2.66
CA HIS A 569 6.66 -8.86 -2.50
C HIS A 569 7.33 -8.88 -1.11
N PRO A 570 7.18 -9.91 -0.25
CA PRO A 570 7.62 -9.84 1.15
C PRO A 570 9.13 -9.63 1.36
N ARG A 571 9.95 -10.12 0.42
CA ARG A 571 11.41 -9.98 0.41
C ARG A 571 11.87 -9.57 -0.99
N ILE A 572 12.88 -8.70 -1.05
CA ILE A 572 13.53 -8.27 -2.29
C ILE A 572 15.05 -8.33 -2.13
N THR A 573 15.76 -8.90 -3.10
CA THR A 573 17.22 -8.86 -3.18
C THR A 573 17.68 -7.73 -4.09
N VAL A 574 18.63 -6.94 -3.61
CA VAL A 574 19.26 -5.86 -4.39
C VAL A 574 20.16 -6.45 -5.48
N ILE A 575 19.86 -6.17 -6.75
CA ILE A 575 20.63 -6.68 -7.90
C ILE A 575 21.51 -5.62 -8.58
N ASN A 576 21.28 -4.33 -8.32
CA ASN A 576 22.10 -3.25 -8.88
C ASN A 576 23.57 -3.37 -8.40
N PRO A 577 24.58 -3.37 -9.29
CA PRO A 577 26.00 -3.43 -8.90
C PRO A 577 26.43 -2.31 -7.96
N GLN A 578 25.88 -1.10 -8.13
CA GLN A 578 26.15 0.06 -7.26
C GLN A 578 25.32 0.06 -5.96
N GLY A 579 24.62 -1.04 -5.64
CA GLY A 579 23.67 -1.09 -4.53
C GLY A 579 22.43 -0.22 -4.73
N VAL A 580 21.60 -0.08 -3.70
CA VAL A 580 20.37 0.73 -3.71
C VAL A 580 20.20 1.42 -2.35
N ASN A 581 19.93 2.72 -2.35
CA ASN A 581 19.68 3.47 -1.11
C ASN A 581 18.23 3.32 -0.63
N ALA A 582 18.01 3.49 0.67
CA ALA A 582 16.69 3.76 1.24
C ALA A 582 16.59 5.18 1.81
N TYR A 583 15.36 5.70 1.82
CA TYR A 583 15.06 7.13 1.92
C TYR A 583 13.94 7.42 2.93
N ARG A 584 13.89 8.65 3.47
CA ARG A 584 12.83 9.11 4.38
C ARG A 584 11.49 9.36 3.66
N ARG A 585 11.53 9.82 2.40
CA ARG A 585 10.34 10.21 1.63
C ARG A 585 10.13 9.31 0.41
N HIS A 586 8.86 9.11 0.01
CA HIS A 586 8.48 8.23 -1.11
C HIS A 586 9.02 8.69 -2.47
N ASN A 587 9.26 9.99 -2.65
CA ASN A 587 9.92 10.56 -3.83
C ASN A 587 11.43 10.25 -3.92
N LEU A 588 11.98 9.42 -3.01
CA LEU A 588 13.41 9.09 -2.89
C LEU A 588 14.29 10.29 -2.51
N THR A 589 13.79 11.18 -1.64
CA THR A 589 14.59 12.24 -1.00
C THR A 589 14.89 11.92 0.47
N GLY A 590 15.99 12.49 0.98
CA GLY A 590 16.51 12.19 2.32
C GLY A 590 17.05 10.76 2.45
N LYS A 591 18.20 10.47 1.82
CA LYS A 591 18.92 9.18 1.94
C LYS A 591 19.25 8.90 3.42
N VAL A 592 18.99 7.66 3.88
CA VAL A 592 19.20 7.23 5.28
C VAL A 592 19.82 5.84 5.44
N HIS A 593 19.90 5.04 4.37
CA HIS A 593 20.62 3.77 4.39
C HIS A 593 21.10 3.39 2.98
N HIS A 594 22.08 2.51 2.88
CA HIS A 594 22.56 1.96 1.62
C HIS A 594 22.64 0.43 1.69
N TYR A 595 21.94 -0.25 0.78
CA TYR A 595 21.97 -1.70 0.67
C TYR A 595 22.89 -2.13 -0.49
N ARG A 596 23.87 -2.97 -0.21
CA ARG A 596 24.82 -3.51 -1.19
C ARG A 596 24.14 -4.56 -2.08
N ARG A 597 24.71 -4.83 -3.27
CA ARG A 597 24.28 -5.94 -4.14
C ARG A 597 24.28 -7.26 -3.36
N GLY A 598 23.25 -8.08 -3.58
CA GLY A 598 23.06 -9.37 -2.89
C GLY A 598 22.33 -9.27 -1.54
N GLN A 599 22.19 -8.08 -0.94
CA GLN A 599 21.43 -7.96 0.31
C GLN A 599 19.93 -8.09 0.06
N THR A 600 19.27 -8.92 0.87
CA THR A 600 17.82 -9.08 0.91
C THR A 600 17.18 -8.16 1.94
N VAL A 601 16.08 -7.50 1.58
CA VAL A 601 15.35 -6.53 2.42
C VAL A 601 13.90 -6.98 2.59
N ARG A 602 13.38 -6.97 3.82
CA ARG A 602 11.95 -7.24 4.12
C ARG A 602 11.09 -6.03 3.76
N VAL A 603 9.89 -6.27 3.23
CA VAL A 603 8.96 -5.23 2.75
C VAL A 603 7.60 -5.30 3.47
N ARG A 604 7.13 -4.16 3.98
CA ARG A 604 5.81 -4.02 4.63
C ARG A 604 4.69 -3.83 3.61
N ARG A 605 4.84 -2.89 2.66
CA ARG A 605 3.86 -2.60 1.59
C ARG A 605 4.54 -2.01 0.36
N ILE A 606 3.78 -1.79 -0.71
CA ILE A 606 4.21 -1.00 -1.87
C ILE A 606 3.36 0.27 -1.97
N VAL A 607 3.86 1.33 -2.60
CA VAL A 607 3.13 2.57 -2.92
C VAL A 607 3.49 3.09 -4.31
N HIS A 608 2.56 3.80 -4.94
CA HIS A 608 2.73 4.46 -6.23
C HIS A 608 3.25 5.90 -6.04
N TYR A 609 4.01 6.39 -7.01
CA TYR A 609 4.47 7.78 -7.11
C TYR A 609 4.73 8.14 -8.57
N HIS A 610 3.76 8.84 -9.17
CA HIS A 610 3.65 9.04 -10.62
C HIS A 610 3.84 7.71 -11.38
N LEU A 611 4.66 7.69 -12.44
CA LEU A 611 4.90 6.57 -13.35
C LEU A 611 5.70 5.39 -12.72
N THR A 612 5.82 5.33 -11.40
CA THR A 612 6.82 4.49 -10.69
C THR A 612 6.31 4.05 -9.31
N THR A 613 6.84 2.93 -8.77
CA THR A 613 6.47 2.44 -7.42
C THR A 613 7.65 2.36 -6.45
N ARG A 614 7.33 2.26 -5.16
CA ARG A 614 8.27 2.20 -4.03
C ARG A 614 7.86 1.09 -3.08
N TYR A 615 8.83 0.29 -2.63
CA TYR A 615 8.61 -0.57 -1.49
C TYR A 615 8.81 0.22 -0.19
N VAL A 616 7.89 0.05 0.74
CA VAL A 616 7.94 0.60 2.09
C VAL A 616 8.45 -0.49 3.03
N LEU A 617 9.55 -0.20 3.72
CA LEU A 617 10.17 -1.10 4.68
C LEU A 617 9.38 -1.10 6.02
N PRO A 618 9.56 -2.10 6.91
CA PRO A 618 8.91 -2.12 8.22
C PRO A 618 9.11 -0.84 9.03
N ASN A 619 10.30 -0.24 8.96
CA ASN A 619 10.67 1.02 9.61
C ASN A 619 10.25 2.29 8.82
N GLY A 620 9.22 2.19 7.97
CA GLY A 620 8.63 3.32 7.22
C GLY A 620 9.48 3.87 6.06
N ARG A 621 10.76 3.50 5.96
CA ARG A 621 11.68 3.99 4.91
C ARG A 621 11.28 3.45 3.53
N TYR A 622 11.62 4.19 2.48
CA TYR A 622 11.29 3.86 1.09
C TYR A 622 12.51 3.36 0.32
N ILE A 623 12.32 2.32 -0.50
CA ILE A 623 13.30 1.81 -1.47
C ILE A 623 12.64 1.66 -2.84
N THR A 624 13.42 1.74 -3.92
CA THR A 624 12.88 1.61 -5.28
C THR A 624 12.33 0.20 -5.54
N ALA A 625 11.18 0.12 -6.22
CA ALA A 625 10.60 -1.13 -6.72
C ALA A 625 10.91 -1.37 -8.21
N ASN A 626 11.91 -0.67 -8.77
CA ASN A 626 12.37 -0.85 -10.15
C ASN A 626 12.99 -2.25 -10.32
N LYS A 627 12.39 -3.07 -11.20
CA LYS A 627 12.79 -4.45 -11.51
C LYS A 627 14.22 -4.58 -12.03
N LYS A 628 14.86 -3.51 -12.53
CA LYS A 628 16.28 -3.52 -12.93
C LYS A 628 17.25 -3.42 -11.75
N LEU A 629 16.81 -2.84 -10.64
CA LEU A 629 17.64 -2.49 -9.47
C LEU A 629 17.41 -3.45 -8.31
N VAL A 630 16.19 -3.94 -8.15
CA VAL A 630 15.80 -4.99 -7.20
C VAL A 630 15.15 -6.17 -7.92
N ARG A 631 15.37 -7.37 -7.40
CA ARG A 631 14.65 -8.59 -7.76
C ARG A 631 13.79 -8.96 -6.57
N ALA A 632 12.48 -9.09 -6.76
CA ALA A 632 11.65 -9.75 -5.77
C ALA A 632 12.11 -11.21 -5.64
N ASP A 633 12.29 -11.66 -4.41
CA ASP A 633 12.58 -13.06 -4.17
C ASP A 633 11.27 -13.83 -4.30
N LEU A 634 11.29 -14.92 -5.06
CA LEU A 634 10.19 -15.88 -5.05
C LEU A 634 10.06 -16.41 -3.61
N ALA A 635 8.83 -16.66 -3.16
CA ALA A 635 8.60 -17.41 -1.93
C ALA A 635 9.34 -18.75 -2.08
N THR A 636 10.46 -18.88 -1.37
CA THR A 636 11.40 -19.95 -1.64
C THR A 636 10.87 -21.18 -0.94
N SER A 637 10.37 -22.15 -1.70
CA SER A 637 10.25 -23.51 -1.19
C SER A 637 11.62 -23.91 -0.65
N HIS A 638 11.65 -24.59 0.49
CA HIS A 638 12.91 -25.10 1.01
C HIS A 638 13.44 -26.15 0.03
N GLN A 639 14.41 -25.77 -0.80
CA GLN A 639 15.20 -26.73 -1.55
C GLN A 639 15.94 -27.58 -0.52
N SER A 640 15.41 -28.78 -0.28
CA SER A 640 16.07 -29.78 0.56
C SER A 640 17.50 -29.94 0.10
N THR A 641 18.44 -29.83 1.04
CA THR A 641 19.86 -29.90 0.75
C THR A 641 20.21 -31.37 0.53
N GLN A 642 19.99 -31.86 -0.71
CA GLN A 642 20.39 -33.21 -1.09
C GLN A 642 21.90 -33.38 -0.87
N HIS A 643 22.25 -34.14 0.17
CA HIS A 643 23.62 -34.61 0.36
C HIS A 643 24.00 -35.49 -0.82
N SER A 644 24.96 -35.03 -1.61
CA SER A 644 25.55 -35.76 -2.72
C SER A 644 26.45 -36.89 -2.20
N VAL A 645 25.83 -38.01 -1.79
CA VAL A 645 26.54 -39.26 -1.48
C VAL A 645 27.15 -39.79 -2.79
N ALA A 646 28.44 -39.55 -2.96
CA ALA A 646 29.18 -39.94 -4.16
C ALA A 646 29.42 -41.46 -4.18
N LEU A 647 28.73 -42.17 -5.07
CA LEU A 647 29.01 -43.57 -5.40
C LEU A 647 30.41 -43.71 -6.04
N ARG A 648 31.42 -43.99 -5.21
CA ARG A 648 32.74 -44.46 -5.67
C ARG A 648 32.72 -45.97 -5.90
N THR A 649 32.16 -46.39 -7.03
CA THR A 649 32.32 -47.77 -7.52
C THR A 649 33.80 -48.03 -7.82
N ARG A 650 34.49 -48.81 -6.98
CA ARG A 650 35.90 -49.15 -7.16
C ARG A 650 36.05 -50.53 -7.77
N MET A 651 36.16 -50.60 -9.09
CA MET A 651 36.67 -51.80 -9.76
C MET A 651 38.14 -52.03 -9.40
N VAL A 652 38.43 -53.14 -8.72
CA VAL A 652 39.69 -53.90 -8.82
C VAL A 652 39.29 -55.38 -8.77
N ARG A 653 40.00 -56.19 -9.57
CA ARG A 653 39.87 -57.65 -9.77
C ARG A 653 39.31 -58.44 -8.58
#